data_AF-A0AA38PF73-F1
#
_entry.id   AF-A0AA38PF73-F1
#
_cell.length_a   1.000
_cell.length_b   1.000
_cell.length_c   1.000
_cell.angle_alpha   90.00
_cell.angle_beta   90.00
_cell.angle_gamma   90.00
#
_symmetry.space_group_name_H-M   'P 1'
#
loop_
_entity.id
_entity.type
_entity.pdbx_description
1 polymer ?
#
loop_
_entity_poly.entity_id
_entity_poly.type
_entity_poly.pdbx_seq_one_letter_code
_entity_poly.pdbx_strand_id
1 'polypeptide(L)'
;MKGLFEFASNASFDTFRFESRIANTPAYSTILKILYGLSEEAAKTTIAACQASDYVIWATTDNTQNYHLRRMNRMGLENVMNLGMSCIAWRRRLRHASALDFEDKQRRRRECRRNEITVPKLLELFDHDHERKVFSYQWLWVLGEYVELLGHLKKHANILLATQGSKLKIPEGADSPFTLPTTSGSEQDLPAFLDSILSFMKDLGQMKDNHMHRMFPIGGDGLTFELYGRVMEQRQLHSGPFTSLRFLNPKLEWWHTEWTNDSRIIDKHLASYASQDPSTLGHSASKITRKIRVNQGKYDYNQGSELMYFVLDMRMLDCWRLILLNEVKKRDIAVSADADIYQIVQSIYDSGQSIELVEWERLAETLNISYSSEGSIYRSSVGFFEPDSQLPPKGSIWQSPIPASTFPHSLSTAPSSEASTDAPPTESHSQKKKSKVPTPKPVPEADSVLARSQDFIREAMRSREMKWAVAGGDPGRVYEQMKRVMFSFAGSSHQKYAQYLLETIIDLELESSPELRETLLEISVVNLKGIPGHGQACDIVHEYYNRILEAIVQHKGREFGERFIREGIARHLHHFQQLKHDFLDCVDVERRSARHSTPNSSPEIRTLLAEYQRQELHSYRPGRGFDEQVVVQSHFNDGVEAMQNGSLKRWTTRMMLMSSNYMRSSLGESPPEEELMEDLDEVVDRGSTPLTEYCLEDGRLTASELDIENSAQSVIQVLEADTSDSEDELDSQQGTWQQQFKVLYVYLIQFRKQCTEFMPYLMYPLGLKTMTLSKIEQVHWCI
;
A
#
# COMPACT_ATOMS: atom_id res chain seq x y z
N MET A 1 23.64 -16.89 -21.49
CA MET A 1 22.33 -16.21 -21.57
C MET A 1 21.16 -17.19 -21.53
N LYS A 2 20.96 -18.08 -22.51
CA LYS A 2 19.83 -19.03 -22.52
C LYS A 2 19.66 -19.82 -21.21
N GLY A 3 20.74 -20.36 -20.64
CA GLY A 3 20.68 -21.06 -19.34
C GLY A 3 20.28 -20.18 -18.14
N LEU A 4 20.57 -18.88 -18.15
CA LEU A 4 20.10 -17.95 -17.12
C LEU A 4 18.61 -17.62 -17.31
N PHE A 5 18.17 -17.48 -18.56
CA PHE A 5 16.75 -17.30 -18.89
C PHE A 5 15.91 -18.52 -18.49
N GLU A 6 16.38 -19.73 -18.80
CA GLU A 6 15.76 -20.98 -18.35
C GLU A 6 15.72 -21.06 -16.83
N PHE A 7 16.79 -20.64 -16.14
CA PHE A 7 16.85 -20.66 -14.69
C PHE A 7 15.87 -19.65 -14.07
N ALA A 8 15.84 -18.41 -14.58
CA ALA A 8 14.88 -17.38 -14.15
C ALA A 8 13.43 -17.81 -14.42
N SER A 9 13.22 -18.58 -15.48
CA SER A 9 11.93 -19.22 -15.80
C SER A 9 11.67 -20.50 -15.02
N ASN A 10 12.53 -20.84 -14.05
CA ASN A 10 12.49 -22.04 -13.22
C ASN A 10 12.36 -23.35 -14.01
N ALA A 11 13.02 -23.44 -15.17
CA ALA A 11 13.08 -24.68 -15.93
C ALA A 11 13.55 -25.85 -15.05
N SER A 12 13.00 -27.04 -15.32
CA SER A 12 13.30 -28.23 -14.52
C SER A 12 14.77 -28.60 -14.61
N PHE A 13 15.27 -29.29 -13.58
CA PHE A 13 16.64 -29.79 -13.60
C PHE A 13 16.90 -30.69 -14.82
N ASP A 14 15.91 -31.47 -15.24
CA ASP A 14 16.02 -32.34 -16.41
C ASP A 14 16.09 -31.56 -17.72
N THR A 15 15.40 -30.41 -17.84
CA THR A 15 15.59 -29.51 -18.98
C THR A 15 17.05 -29.09 -19.08
N PHE A 16 17.69 -28.71 -17.97
CA PHE A 16 19.13 -28.39 -17.97
C PHE A 16 20.00 -29.60 -18.31
N ARG A 17 19.70 -30.81 -17.80
CA ARG A 17 20.46 -32.02 -18.12
C ARG A 17 20.38 -32.36 -19.61
N PHE A 18 19.20 -32.23 -20.20
CA PHE A 18 18.97 -32.51 -21.62
C PHE A 18 19.64 -31.44 -22.49
N GLU A 19 19.32 -30.16 -22.28
CA GLU A 19 19.81 -29.03 -23.08
C GLU A 19 21.34 -28.89 -23.00
N SER A 20 21.95 -29.21 -21.85
CA SER A 20 23.42 -29.19 -21.73
C SER A 20 24.10 -30.33 -22.48
N ARG A 21 23.49 -31.51 -22.59
CA ARG A 21 24.03 -32.63 -23.38
C ARG A 21 24.02 -32.34 -24.88
N ILE A 22 23.06 -31.56 -25.36
CA ILE A 22 23.00 -31.10 -26.75
C ILE A 22 23.66 -29.73 -26.95
N ALA A 23 24.39 -29.24 -25.95
CA ALA A 23 25.15 -27.99 -25.97
C ALA A 23 24.31 -26.71 -26.22
N ASN A 24 23.01 -26.74 -25.93
CA ASN A 24 22.15 -25.56 -26.01
C ASN A 24 22.27 -24.64 -24.79
N THR A 25 22.56 -25.20 -23.61
CA THR A 25 22.79 -24.44 -22.38
C THR A 25 23.97 -25.00 -21.58
N PRO A 26 24.63 -24.20 -20.72
CA PRO A 26 25.57 -24.73 -19.74
C PRO A 26 24.88 -25.67 -18.75
N ALA A 27 25.63 -26.58 -18.14
CA ALA A 27 25.11 -27.44 -17.07
C ALA A 27 24.57 -26.61 -15.89
N TYR A 28 23.55 -27.13 -15.18
CA TYR A 28 22.91 -26.46 -14.04
C TYR A 28 23.93 -26.01 -12.97
N SER A 29 24.90 -26.87 -12.64
CA SER A 29 25.98 -26.55 -11.69
C SER A 29 26.86 -25.38 -12.15
N THR A 30 27.03 -25.19 -13.47
CA THR A 30 27.74 -24.04 -14.04
C THR A 30 26.92 -22.77 -13.88
N ILE A 31 25.60 -22.85 -14.10
CA ILE A 31 24.69 -21.72 -13.88
C ILE A 31 24.71 -21.30 -12.40
N LEU A 32 24.64 -22.23 -11.45
CA LEU A 32 24.74 -21.92 -10.02
C LEU A 32 26.05 -21.21 -9.66
N LYS A 33 27.19 -21.69 -10.17
CA LYS A 33 28.49 -21.03 -9.96
C LYS A 33 28.51 -19.60 -10.49
N ILE A 34 27.90 -19.36 -11.65
CA ILE A 34 27.76 -18.02 -12.22
C ILE A 34 26.90 -17.15 -11.30
N LEU A 35 25.75 -17.66 -10.82
CA LEU A 35 24.86 -16.91 -9.91
C LEU A 35 25.56 -16.53 -8.61
N TYR A 36 26.37 -17.44 -8.03
CA TYR A 36 27.16 -17.12 -6.85
C TYR A 36 28.21 -16.03 -7.13
N GLY A 37 28.92 -16.11 -8.27
CA GLY A 37 29.86 -15.06 -8.67
C GLY A 37 29.18 -13.71 -8.92
N LEU A 38 28.00 -13.70 -9.55
CA LEU A 38 27.18 -12.50 -9.73
C LEU A 38 26.69 -11.94 -8.39
N SER A 39 26.36 -12.80 -7.43
CA SER A 39 25.97 -12.39 -6.08
C SER A 39 27.09 -11.72 -5.31
N GLU A 40 28.33 -12.21 -5.45
CA GLU A 40 29.51 -11.55 -4.87
C GLU A 40 29.73 -10.17 -5.48
N GLU A 41 29.53 -10.01 -6.78
CA GLU A 41 29.68 -8.72 -7.46
C GLU A 41 28.53 -7.75 -7.12
N ALA A 42 27.30 -8.26 -7.05
CA ALA A 42 26.15 -7.51 -6.58
C ALA A 42 26.37 -7.02 -5.15
N ALA A 43 26.91 -7.86 -4.26
CA ALA A 43 27.24 -7.46 -2.88
C ALA A 43 28.26 -6.31 -2.84
N LYS A 44 29.33 -6.35 -3.63
CA LYS A 44 30.30 -5.24 -3.73
C LYS A 44 29.63 -3.96 -4.22
N THR A 45 28.78 -4.08 -5.24
CA THR A 45 28.05 -2.95 -5.83
C THR A 45 27.10 -2.32 -4.81
N THR A 46 26.35 -3.15 -4.07
CA THR A 46 25.47 -2.71 -2.98
C THR A 46 26.25 -1.99 -1.90
N ILE A 47 27.37 -2.56 -1.42
CA ILE A 47 28.22 -1.93 -0.40
C ILE A 47 28.77 -0.58 -0.88
N ALA A 48 29.29 -0.52 -2.11
CA ALA A 48 29.80 0.72 -2.69
C ALA A 48 28.70 1.79 -2.83
N ALA A 49 27.49 1.40 -3.24
CA ALA A 49 26.33 2.28 -3.29
C ALA A 49 25.94 2.77 -1.88
N CYS A 50 26.00 1.89 -0.88
CA CYS A 50 25.65 2.21 0.50
C CYS A 50 26.58 3.24 1.15
N GLN A 51 27.86 3.23 0.76
CA GLN A 51 28.89 4.13 1.27
C GLN A 51 28.90 5.52 0.61
N ALA A 52 28.10 5.72 -0.45
CA ALA A 52 28.05 7.00 -1.14
C ALA A 52 27.30 8.07 -0.31
N SER A 53 28.00 9.17 0.03
CA SER A 53 27.45 10.27 0.84
C SER A 53 26.32 11.04 0.17
N ASP A 54 26.35 11.12 -1.16
CA ASP A 54 25.42 11.94 -1.95
C ASP A 54 24.06 11.28 -2.18
N TYR A 55 23.88 10.06 -1.66
CA TYR A 55 22.69 9.25 -1.81
C TYR A 55 22.06 8.93 -0.47
N VAL A 56 20.73 8.91 -0.44
CA VAL A 56 19.96 8.23 0.60
C VAL A 56 19.87 6.77 0.21
N ILE A 57 20.12 5.93 1.21
CA ILE A 57 19.96 4.49 1.13
C ILE A 57 18.98 4.16 2.24
N TRP A 58 17.93 3.42 1.88
CA TRP A 58 16.96 2.93 2.85
C TRP A 58 16.65 1.47 2.56
N ALA A 59 16.14 0.79 3.57
CA ALA A 59 15.78 -0.61 3.46
C ALA A 59 14.30 -0.81 3.78
N THR A 60 13.68 -1.76 3.10
CA THR A 60 12.37 -2.31 3.45
C THR A 60 12.56 -3.77 3.81
N THR A 61 11.98 -4.20 4.93
CA THR A 61 12.06 -5.55 5.48
C THR A 61 10.66 -6.10 5.73
N ASP A 62 10.49 -7.40 5.52
CA ASP A 62 9.24 -8.11 5.78
C ASP A 62 9.59 -9.59 6.05
N ASN A 63 8.67 -10.28 6.69
CA ASN A 63 8.71 -11.72 6.86
C ASN A 63 8.42 -12.43 5.52
N THR A 64 9.09 -13.56 5.30
CA THR A 64 8.84 -14.46 4.18
C THR A 64 8.55 -15.83 4.73
N GLN A 65 7.48 -16.46 4.24
CA GLN A 65 7.03 -17.72 4.82
C GLN A 65 6.43 -18.65 3.77
N ASN A 66 6.66 -19.95 3.94
CA ASN A 66 5.94 -20.95 3.16
C ASN A 66 5.70 -22.21 3.98
N TYR A 67 4.66 -22.96 3.60
CA TYR A 67 4.43 -24.28 4.17
C TYR A 67 5.21 -25.33 3.38
N HIS A 68 6.09 -26.05 4.06
CA HIS A 68 6.59 -27.32 3.56
C HIS A 68 5.48 -28.35 3.66
N LEU A 69 4.72 -28.47 2.58
CA LEU A 69 3.62 -29.42 2.46
C LEU A 69 4.19 -30.85 2.44
N ARG A 70 3.86 -31.63 3.46
CA ARG A 70 4.20 -33.06 3.49
C ARG A 70 3.25 -33.78 2.53
N ARG A 71 3.75 -34.13 1.34
CA ARG A 71 2.97 -34.87 0.32
C ARG A 71 2.50 -36.25 0.80
N MET A 72 3.19 -36.83 1.78
CA MET A 72 2.79 -38.07 2.43
C MET A 72 2.38 -37.82 3.88
N ASN A 73 1.09 -37.95 4.16
CA ASN A 73 0.56 -37.92 5.52
C ASN A 73 0.93 -39.23 6.23
N ARG A 74 2.03 -39.23 6.98
CA ARG A 74 2.42 -40.32 7.88
C ARG A 74 2.41 -39.79 9.32
N MET A 75 2.20 -40.70 10.27
CA MET A 75 2.26 -40.38 11.70
C MET A 75 3.60 -39.70 12.03
N GLY A 76 3.55 -38.50 12.61
CA GLY A 76 4.74 -37.69 12.95
C GLY A 76 5.27 -36.80 11.82
N LEU A 77 4.65 -36.78 10.64
CA LEU A 77 4.98 -35.84 9.55
C LEU A 77 3.87 -34.79 9.43
N GLU A 78 4.11 -33.63 10.01
CA GLU A 78 3.22 -32.47 9.90
C GLU A 78 3.80 -31.44 8.92
N ASN A 79 2.92 -30.61 8.37
CA ASN A 79 3.34 -29.45 7.58
C ASN A 79 4.15 -28.53 8.49
N VAL A 80 5.36 -28.21 8.07
CA VAL A 80 6.24 -27.31 8.82
C VAL A 80 6.22 -25.95 8.13
N MET A 81 5.97 -24.91 8.91
CA MET A 81 6.12 -23.54 8.45
C MET A 81 7.61 -23.21 8.39
N ASN A 82 8.10 -22.92 7.20
CA ASN A 82 9.45 -22.40 7.00
C ASN A 82 9.37 -20.88 6.98
N LEU A 83 10.11 -20.27 7.90
CA LEU A 83 10.13 -18.84 8.16
C LEU A 83 11.49 -18.27 7.77
N GLY A 84 11.49 -17.02 7.34
CA GLY A 84 12.69 -16.27 7.06
C GLY A 84 12.38 -14.79 6.94
N MET A 85 13.42 -13.97 6.83
CA MET A 85 13.25 -12.55 6.53
C MET A 85 13.93 -12.19 5.22
N SER A 86 13.35 -11.23 4.51
CA SER A 86 13.94 -10.65 3.32
C SER A 86 14.09 -9.14 3.47
N CYS A 87 14.99 -8.57 2.69
CA CYS A 87 15.24 -7.15 2.70
C CYS A 87 15.57 -6.64 1.30
N ILE A 88 15.05 -5.46 0.98
CA ILE A 88 15.40 -4.71 -0.23
C ILE A 88 15.94 -3.37 0.20
N ALA A 89 17.17 -3.08 -0.21
CA ALA A 89 17.72 -1.74 -0.12
C ALA A 89 17.45 -0.97 -1.41
N TRP A 90 17.32 0.34 -1.26
CA TRP A 90 17.00 1.25 -2.33
C TRP A 90 17.99 2.39 -2.34
N ARG A 91 18.11 3.07 -3.48
CA ARG A 91 19.01 4.21 -3.61
C ARG A 91 18.36 5.35 -4.37
N ARG A 92 18.49 6.55 -3.82
CA ARG A 92 18.13 7.81 -4.48
C ARG A 92 19.11 8.91 -4.12
N ARG A 93 19.32 9.87 -5.03
CA ARG A 93 20.20 11.02 -4.75
C ARG A 93 19.55 11.92 -3.70
N LEU A 94 20.34 12.39 -2.74
CA LEU A 94 19.88 13.36 -1.74
C LEU A 94 19.61 14.73 -2.38
N ARG A 95 18.51 15.37 -1.99
CA ARG A 95 18.26 16.80 -2.27
C ARG A 95 19.12 17.70 -1.40
N HIS A 96 19.29 17.31 -0.14
CA HIS A 96 20.02 18.07 0.87
C HIS A 96 21.07 17.18 1.51
N ALA A 97 22.33 17.64 1.51
CA ALA A 97 23.43 16.91 2.13
C ALA A 97 23.25 16.74 3.65
N SER A 98 22.52 17.66 4.30
CA SER A 98 22.21 17.62 5.74
C SER A 98 20.98 16.78 6.09
N ALA A 99 20.29 16.19 5.11
CA ALA A 99 19.02 15.50 5.37
C ALA A 99 19.14 14.33 6.35
N LEU A 100 20.28 13.62 6.36
CA LEU A 100 20.49 12.44 7.21
C LEU A 100 21.36 12.76 8.44
N ASP A 101 21.42 14.02 8.88
CA ASP A 101 22.24 14.42 10.03
C ASP A 101 21.79 13.70 11.32
N PHE A 102 22.64 12.78 11.78
CA PHE A 102 22.40 12.01 13.00
C PHE A 102 22.40 12.90 14.25
N GLU A 103 23.32 13.86 14.34
CA GLU A 103 23.43 14.70 15.54
C GLU A 103 22.25 15.66 15.66
N ASP A 104 21.75 16.20 14.55
CA ASP A 104 20.55 17.03 14.55
C ASP A 104 19.31 16.22 15.00
N LYS A 105 19.14 15.00 14.48
CA LYS A 105 18.07 14.08 14.90
C LYS A 105 18.13 13.80 16.40
N GLN A 106 19.33 13.49 16.92
CA GLN A 106 19.53 13.21 18.33
C GLN A 106 19.33 14.46 19.20
N ARG A 107 19.72 15.64 18.74
CA ARG A 107 19.45 16.92 19.43
C ARG A 107 17.95 17.14 19.58
N ARG A 108 17.16 17.02 18.51
CA ARG A 108 15.70 17.21 18.53
C ARG A 108 15.00 16.21 19.46
N ARG A 109 15.43 14.95 19.45
CA ARG A 109 14.94 13.94 20.41
C ARG A 109 15.19 14.34 21.87
N ARG A 110 16.37 14.91 22.17
CA ARG A 110 16.70 15.41 23.53
C ARG A 110 15.89 16.65 23.93
N GLU A 111 15.37 17.42 22.98
CA GLU A 111 14.45 18.54 23.27
C GLU A 111 13.11 18.03 23.79
N CYS A 112 12.79 16.74 23.59
CA CYS A 112 11.60 16.06 24.11
C CYS A 112 10.28 16.82 23.84
N ARG A 113 10.18 17.52 22.71
CA ARG A 113 8.99 18.30 22.32
C ARG A 113 7.73 17.46 22.19
N ARG A 114 7.86 16.14 22.00
CA ARG A 114 6.75 15.17 22.05
C ARG A 114 5.94 15.26 23.36
N ASN A 115 6.55 15.71 24.45
CA ASN A 115 5.89 15.88 25.75
C ASN A 115 4.86 17.02 25.77
N GLU A 116 4.98 17.95 24.81
CA GLU A 116 4.12 19.12 24.71
C GLU A 116 2.96 18.94 23.74
N ILE A 117 2.84 17.75 23.12
CA ILE A 117 1.81 17.51 22.12
C ILE A 117 0.42 17.44 22.77
N THR A 118 -0.55 18.06 22.13
CA THR A 118 -1.95 18.05 22.53
C THR A 118 -2.81 17.77 21.31
N VAL A 119 -4.07 17.36 21.52
CA VAL A 119 -5.01 17.14 20.41
C VAL A 119 -5.18 18.41 19.55
N PRO A 120 -5.36 19.62 20.11
CA PRO A 120 -5.39 20.85 19.31
C PRO A 120 -4.14 21.04 18.45
N LYS A 121 -2.93 20.83 18.99
CA LYS A 121 -1.69 20.92 18.21
C LYS A 121 -1.62 19.90 17.07
N LEU A 122 -2.16 18.69 17.25
CA LEU A 122 -2.25 17.69 16.18
C LEU A 122 -3.25 18.11 15.10
N LEU A 123 -4.39 18.71 15.48
CA LEU A 123 -5.38 19.21 14.55
C LEU A 123 -4.86 20.43 13.75
N GLU A 124 -4.01 21.26 14.35
CA GLU A 124 -3.33 22.38 13.70
C GLU A 124 -2.36 21.94 12.58
N LEU A 125 -1.94 20.66 12.55
CA LEU A 125 -1.07 20.13 11.49
C LEU A 125 -1.81 19.89 10.16
N PHE A 126 -3.13 19.97 10.14
CA PHE A 126 -3.92 19.70 8.95
C PHE A 126 -3.90 20.88 7.99
N ASP A 127 -3.55 20.61 6.73
CA ASP A 127 -3.79 21.57 5.66
C ASP A 127 -5.23 21.44 5.13
N HIS A 128 -6.15 22.18 5.76
CA HIS A 128 -7.56 22.20 5.40
C HIS A 128 -7.82 22.76 3.99
N ASP A 129 -7.01 23.72 3.54
CA ASP A 129 -7.17 24.35 2.22
C ASP A 129 -6.72 23.39 1.12
N HIS A 130 -5.64 22.66 1.36
CA HIS A 130 -5.18 21.62 0.47
C HIS A 130 -6.19 20.48 0.34
N GLU A 131 -6.70 19.94 1.45
CA GLU A 131 -7.74 18.89 1.41
C GLU A 131 -8.96 19.37 0.62
N ARG A 132 -9.40 20.62 0.86
CA ARG A 132 -10.53 21.21 0.13
C ARG A 132 -10.29 21.21 -1.37
N LYS A 133 -9.11 21.66 -1.81
CA LYS A 133 -8.71 21.69 -3.22
C LYS A 133 -8.71 20.30 -3.84
N VAL A 134 -7.98 19.35 -3.28
CA VAL A 134 -7.83 18.01 -3.89
C VAL A 134 -9.17 17.26 -3.94
N PHE A 135 -10.03 17.42 -2.93
CA PHE A 135 -11.37 16.82 -2.96
C PHE A 135 -12.27 17.48 -4.01
N SER A 136 -12.23 18.81 -4.17
CA SER A 136 -12.94 19.49 -5.25
C SER A 136 -12.45 19.08 -6.64
N TYR A 137 -11.15 18.83 -6.82
CA TYR A 137 -10.63 18.33 -8.09
C TYR A 137 -11.10 16.90 -8.38
N GLN A 138 -11.24 16.05 -7.36
CA GLN A 138 -11.88 14.74 -7.51
C GLN A 138 -13.33 14.84 -8.00
N TRP A 139 -14.11 15.80 -7.50
CA TRP A 139 -15.48 16.05 -7.99
C TRP A 139 -15.50 16.37 -9.49
N LEU A 140 -14.62 17.25 -9.96
CA LEU A 140 -14.48 17.57 -11.39
C LEU A 140 -14.03 16.35 -12.20
N TRP A 141 -13.07 15.60 -11.66
CA TRP A 141 -12.52 14.42 -12.31
C TRP A 141 -13.59 13.37 -12.58
N VAL A 142 -14.42 13.04 -11.58
CA VAL A 142 -15.50 12.05 -11.72
C VAL A 142 -16.52 12.49 -12.77
N LEU A 143 -16.91 13.77 -12.77
CA LEU A 143 -17.85 14.26 -13.77
C LEU A 143 -17.30 14.12 -15.19
N GLY A 144 -16.03 14.49 -15.41
CA GLY A 144 -15.39 14.38 -16.71
C GLY A 144 -15.05 12.96 -17.14
N GLU A 145 -14.84 12.03 -16.21
CA GLU A 145 -14.59 10.61 -16.53
C GLU A 145 -15.87 9.91 -17.03
N TYR A 146 -17.01 10.18 -16.41
CA TYR A 146 -18.25 9.45 -16.70
C TYR A 146 -19.16 10.16 -17.71
N VAL A 147 -19.04 11.48 -17.89
CA VAL A 147 -19.85 12.23 -18.85
C VAL A 147 -18.96 12.68 -20.02
N GLU A 148 -19.05 11.98 -21.15
CA GLU A 148 -18.15 12.17 -22.31
C GLU A 148 -18.10 13.61 -22.83
N LEU A 149 -19.24 14.30 -22.88
CA LEU A 149 -19.33 15.73 -23.26
C LEU A 149 -18.47 16.64 -22.36
N LEU A 150 -18.23 16.22 -21.12
CA LEU A 150 -17.46 16.93 -20.11
C LEU A 150 -16.04 16.37 -19.93
N GLY A 151 -15.54 15.55 -20.87
CA GLY A 151 -14.19 14.96 -20.79
C GLY A 151 -13.04 15.96 -20.66
N HIS A 152 -13.27 17.23 -21.02
CA HIS A 152 -12.33 18.32 -20.79
C HIS A 152 -12.13 18.65 -19.29
N LEU A 153 -13.15 18.42 -18.45
CA LEU A 153 -13.07 18.63 -16.99
C LEU A 153 -12.13 17.63 -16.32
N LYS A 154 -12.07 16.39 -16.81
CA LYS A 154 -11.10 15.40 -16.33
C LYS A 154 -9.66 15.87 -16.59
N LYS A 155 -9.37 16.34 -17.81
CA LYS A 155 -8.06 16.88 -18.17
C LYS A 155 -7.71 18.09 -17.31
N HIS A 156 -8.68 18.98 -17.09
CA HIS A 156 -8.52 20.14 -16.22
C HIS A 156 -8.21 19.74 -14.77
N ALA A 157 -8.97 18.79 -14.21
CA ALA A 157 -8.74 18.25 -12.87
C ALA A 157 -7.36 17.62 -12.73
N ASN A 158 -6.89 16.87 -13.74
CA ASN A 158 -5.53 16.30 -13.77
C ASN A 158 -4.46 17.40 -13.71
N ILE A 159 -4.64 18.51 -14.44
CA ILE A 159 -3.72 19.67 -14.40
C ILE A 159 -3.73 20.30 -13.01
N LEU A 160 -4.92 20.52 -12.42
CA LEU A 160 -5.06 21.09 -11.09
C LEU A 160 -4.38 20.21 -10.02
N LEU A 161 -4.57 18.88 -10.06
CA LEU A 161 -3.92 17.93 -9.17
C LEU A 161 -2.40 17.89 -9.33
N ALA A 162 -1.90 18.01 -10.55
CA ALA A 162 -0.45 18.03 -10.84
C ALA A 162 0.23 19.35 -10.46
N THR A 163 -0.54 20.45 -10.38
CA THR A 163 -0.02 21.80 -10.12
C THR A 163 -0.42 22.28 -8.73
N GLN A 164 -1.63 22.82 -8.57
CA GLN A 164 -2.13 23.43 -7.34
C GLN A 164 -2.39 22.42 -6.22
N GLY A 165 -2.67 21.18 -6.59
CA GLY A 165 -2.87 20.06 -5.68
C GLY A 165 -1.60 19.28 -5.35
N SER A 166 -0.42 19.67 -5.85
CA SER A 166 0.83 18.96 -5.54
C SER A 166 1.45 19.45 -4.22
N LYS A 167 2.14 18.55 -3.50
CA LYS A 167 2.82 18.86 -2.23
C LYS A 167 4.31 18.59 -2.28
N LEU A 168 4.68 17.33 -2.50
CA LEU A 168 6.07 16.88 -2.55
C LEU A 168 6.17 15.76 -3.56
N LYS A 169 6.68 16.07 -4.75
CA LYS A 169 6.92 15.06 -5.79
C LYS A 169 8.24 14.35 -5.55
N ILE A 170 8.29 13.04 -5.79
CA ILE A 170 9.56 12.32 -5.89
C ILE A 170 10.36 12.81 -7.12
N PRO A 171 11.69 12.77 -7.08
CA PRO A 171 12.52 13.09 -8.24
C PRO A 171 12.22 12.21 -9.46
N GLU A 172 12.47 12.74 -10.65
CA GLU A 172 12.40 11.96 -11.89
C GLU A 172 13.53 10.92 -11.96
N GLY A 173 13.24 9.80 -12.64
CA GLY A 173 14.19 8.70 -12.84
C GLY A 173 13.74 7.42 -12.14
N ALA A 174 14.36 6.31 -12.55
CA ALA A 174 14.09 5.01 -11.97
C ALA A 174 14.85 4.83 -10.66
N ASP A 175 14.17 4.34 -9.63
CA ASP A 175 14.82 3.87 -8.41
C ASP A 175 15.44 2.50 -8.64
N SER A 176 16.64 2.29 -8.10
CA SER A 176 17.37 1.02 -8.21
C SER A 176 17.17 0.17 -6.96
N PRO A 177 16.52 -1.00 -7.06
CA PRO A 177 16.43 -1.94 -5.95
C PRO A 177 17.71 -2.78 -5.83
N PHE A 178 18.10 -3.07 -4.61
CA PHE A 178 19.19 -3.96 -4.22
C PHE A 178 18.62 -5.02 -3.29
N THR A 179 18.18 -6.15 -3.85
CA THR A 179 17.67 -7.25 -3.03
C THR A 179 18.83 -7.88 -2.25
N LEU A 180 18.62 -8.09 -0.95
CA LEU A 180 19.62 -8.63 -0.04
C LEU A 180 19.44 -10.14 0.15
N PRO A 181 20.46 -10.85 0.64
CA PRO A 181 20.31 -12.25 1.03
C PRO A 181 19.25 -12.40 2.11
N THR A 182 18.47 -13.46 2.04
CA THR A 182 17.48 -13.81 3.08
C THR A 182 18.14 -14.34 4.35
N THR A 183 17.41 -14.30 5.46
CA THR A 183 17.80 -14.96 6.72
C THR A 183 16.78 -16.03 7.09
N SER A 184 17.16 -16.97 7.95
CA SER A 184 16.24 -17.93 8.56
C SER A 184 15.59 -17.40 9.84
N GLY A 185 15.70 -16.09 10.10
CA GLY A 185 15.15 -15.48 11.30
C GLY A 185 13.64 -15.40 11.24
N SER A 186 12.98 -15.56 12.39
CA SER A 186 11.55 -15.31 12.53
C SER A 186 11.34 -13.91 13.08
N GLU A 187 10.42 -13.15 12.47
CA GLU A 187 9.99 -11.86 12.98
C GLU A 187 9.32 -11.95 14.36
N GLN A 188 8.73 -13.12 14.69
CA GLN A 188 8.07 -13.35 15.98
C GLN A 188 9.07 -13.52 17.14
N ASP A 189 10.33 -13.83 16.82
CA ASP A 189 11.40 -14.02 17.81
C ASP A 189 12.33 -12.80 17.80
N LEU A 190 12.22 -11.94 18.81
CA LEU A 190 12.89 -10.64 18.84
C LEU A 190 14.44 -10.73 18.72
N PRO A 191 15.14 -11.66 19.39
CA PRO A 191 16.53 -11.99 19.08
C PRO A 191 16.81 -12.35 17.62
N ALA A 192 16.03 -13.25 17.01
CA ALA A 192 16.22 -13.66 15.62
C ALA A 192 15.93 -12.51 14.64
N PHE A 193 14.96 -11.66 14.96
CA PHE A 193 14.68 -10.42 14.25
C PHE A 193 15.90 -9.48 14.29
N LEU A 194 16.44 -9.20 15.48
CA LEU A 194 17.66 -8.39 15.63
C LEU A 194 18.84 -8.98 14.84
N ASP A 195 19.08 -10.28 14.93
CA ASP A 195 20.16 -10.94 14.19
C ASP A 195 19.98 -10.77 12.67
N SER A 196 18.72 -10.82 12.20
CA SER A 196 18.40 -10.57 10.79
C SER A 196 18.69 -9.13 10.39
N ILE A 197 18.30 -8.14 11.21
CA ILE A 197 18.63 -6.73 10.97
C ILE A 197 20.14 -6.52 10.91
N LEU A 198 20.91 -7.08 11.85
CA LEU A 198 22.36 -6.97 11.86
C LEU A 198 23.01 -7.66 10.65
N SER A 199 22.44 -8.78 10.18
CA SER A 199 22.87 -9.43 8.95
C SER A 199 22.65 -8.53 7.73
N PHE A 200 21.46 -7.93 7.59
CA PHE A 200 21.17 -7.00 6.50
C PHE A 200 22.07 -5.76 6.56
N MET A 201 22.31 -5.19 7.74
CA MET A 201 23.24 -4.07 7.92
C MET A 201 24.65 -4.43 7.46
N LYS A 202 25.13 -5.64 7.79
CA LYS A 202 26.43 -6.15 7.31
C LYS A 202 26.46 -6.27 5.80
N ASP A 203 25.40 -6.78 5.17
CA ASP A 203 25.28 -6.88 3.71
C ASP A 203 25.25 -5.51 3.00
N LEU A 204 24.84 -4.46 3.73
CA LEU A 204 24.91 -3.05 3.31
C LEU A 204 26.25 -2.39 3.67
N GLY A 205 27.21 -3.15 4.18
CA GLY A 205 28.53 -2.66 4.57
C GLY A 205 28.54 -1.80 5.84
N GLN A 206 27.47 -1.84 6.64
CA GLN A 206 27.37 -1.18 7.93
C GLN A 206 27.76 -2.17 9.04
N MET A 207 28.90 -1.93 9.67
CA MET A 207 29.42 -2.73 10.78
C MET A 207 29.70 -1.85 11.99
N LYS A 208 29.81 -2.46 13.17
CA LYS A 208 30.07 -1.74 14.44
C LYS A 208 31.21 -0.73 14.35
N ASP A 209 32.34 -1.14 13.76
CA ASP A 209 33.54 -0.32 13.67
C ASP A 209 33.63 0.47 12.34
N ASN A 210 32.68 0.25 11.43
CA ASN A 210 32.64 0.86 10.10
C ASN A 210 31.19 1.03 9.65
N HIS A 211 30.52 2.07 10.15
CA HIS A 211 29.20 2.49 9.70
C HIS A 211 29.22 4.00 9.42
N MET A 212 28.33 4.45 8.56
CA MET A 212 28.19 5.88 8.30
C MET A 212 27.53 6.57 9.49
N HIS A 213 28.12 7.67 9.96
CA HIS A 213 27.55 8.48 11.04
C HIS A 213 26.41 9.37 10.53
N ARG A 214 25.32 8.75 10.09
CA ARG A 214 24.11 9.38 9.55
C ARG A 214 22.87 8.54 9.86
N MET A 215 21.69 9.14 9.75
CA MET A 215 20.44 8.39 9.86
C MET A 215 20.29 7.38 8.72
N PHE A 216 19.84 6.17 9.05
CA PHE A 216 19.57 5.09 8.11
C PHE A 216 18.06 4.73 8.18
N PRO A 217 17.26 5.17 7.20
CA PRO A 217 15.85 4.83 7.17
C PRO A 217 15.63 3.33 6.90
N ILE A 218 14.76 2.71 7.68
CA ILE A 218 14.42 1.30 7.53
C ILE A 218 12.93 1.11 7.80
N GLY A 219 12.22 0.39 6.95
CA GLY A 219 10.77 0.23 7.03
C GLY A 219 10.29 -1.20 6.93
N GLY A 220 9.02 -1.39 7.29
CA GLY A 220 8.27 -2.63 7.15
C GLY A 220 6.80 -2.39 7.45
N ASP A 221 6.03 -3.46 7.58
CA ASP A 221 4.62 -3.39 7.94
C ASP A 221 4.43 -2.89 9.40
N GLY A 222 3.18 -2.85 9.88
CA GLY A 222 2.90 -2.39 11.24
C GLY A 222 3.59 -3.20 12.34
N LEU A 223 3.71 -4.53 12.18
CA LEU A 223 4.37 -5.40 13.14
C LEU A 223 5.89 -5.17 13.09
N THR A 224 6.47 -5.15 11.90
CA THR A 224 7.91 -4.89 11.72
C THR A 224 8.30 -3.53 12.29
N PHE A 225 7.49 -2.50 12.04
CA PHE A 225 7.68 -1.16 12.58
C PHE A 225 7.71 -1.16 14.12
N GLU A 226 6.78 -1.88 14.75
CA GLU A 226 6.74 -2.03 16.20
C GLU A 226 7.98 -2.75 16.74
N LEU A 227 8.41 -3.82 16.08
CA LEU A 227 9.58 -4.60 16.48
C LEU A 227 10.87 -3.79 16.40
N TYR A 228 11.02 -2.92 15.38
CA TYR A 228 12.13 -1.97 15.36
C TYR A 228 12.17 -1.10 16.61
N GLY A 229 11.02 -0.53 17.00
CA GLY A 229 10.90 0.28 18.22
C GLY A 229 11.29 -0.51 19.47
N ARG A 230 10.79 -1.76 19.61
CA ARG A 230 11.09 -2.64 20.74
C ARG A 230 12.58 -3.00 20.82
N VAL A 231 13.22 -3.36 19.71
CA VAL A 231 14.67 -3.67 19.71
C VAL A 231 15.50 -2.42 20.05
N MET A 232 15.17 -1.27 19.47
CA MET A 232 15.87 -0.02 19.76
C MET A 232 15.74 0.36 21.25
N GLU A 233 14.56 0.15 21.85
CA GLU A 233 14.32 0.36 23.26
C GLU A 233 15.18 -0.57 24.13
N GLN A 234 15.19 -1.88 23.86
CA GLN A 234 16.00 -2.84 24.63
C GLN A 234 17.50 -2.53 24.55
N ARG A 235 17.94 -1.89 23.46
CA ARG A 235 19.35 -1.57 23.20
C ARG A 235 19.70 -0.12 23.53
N GLN A 236 18.78 0.66 24.08
CA GLN A 236 18.97 2.10 24.31
C GLN A 236 20.16 2.44 25.23
N LEU A 237 20.54 1.52 26.12
CA LEU A 237 21.64 1.67 27.07
C LEU A 237 23.03 1.38 26.48
N HIS A 238 23.11 0.88 25.25
CA HIS A 238 24.39 0.66 24.58
C HIS A 238 25.07 1.99 24.21
N SER A 239 26.39 2.08 24.43
CA SER A 239 27.15 3.33 24.29
C SER A 239 27.23 3.84 22.85
N GLY A 240 27.44 2.96 21.87
CA GLY A 240 27.65 3.32 20.46
C GLY A 240 26.36 3.46 19.64
N PRO A 241 26.30 4.37 18.65
CA PRO A 241 25.14 4.53 17.75
C PRO A 241 24.73 3.21 17.07
N PHE A 242 25.69 2.47 16.51
CA PHE A 242 25.43 1.16 15.90
C PHE A 242 24.89 0.13 16.90
N THR A 243 25.56 -0.03 18.05
CA THR A 243 25.16 -1.04 19.05
C THR A 243 23.82 -0.76 19.71
N SER A 244 23.41 0.50 19.78
CA SER A 244 22.10 0.95 20.30
C SER A 244 21.05 1.08 19.20
N LEU A 245 21.42 0.86 17.93
CA LEU A 245 20.60 1.08 16.75
C LEU A 245 20.02 2.49 16.61
N ARG A 246 20.54 3.48 17.35
CA ARG A 246 20.03 4.87 17.33
C ARG A 246 20.16 5.55 15.97
N PHE A 247 21.04 5.05 15.11
CA PHE A 247 21.19 5.52 13.74
C PHE A 247 20.04 5.05 12.82
N LEU A 248 19.29 4.02 13.21
CA LEU A 248 18.10 3.60 12.46
C LEU A 248 16.97 4.62 12.61
N ASN A 249 16.26 4.89 11.51
CA ASN A 249 15.00 5.62 11.50
C ASN A 249 13.89 4.67 11.03
N PRO A 250 13.18 3.99 11.95
CA PRO A 250 12.04 3.16 11.60
C PRO A 250 10.99 3.96 10.82
N LYS A 251 10.41 3.36 9.78
CA LYS A 251 9.42 3.96 8.90
C LYS A 251 8.26 2.99 8.72
N LEU A 252 7.05 3.44 9.03
CA LEU A 252 5.84 2.68 8.74
C LEU A 252 5.58 2.69 7.24
N GLU A 253 5.51 1.51 6.62
CA GLU A 253 5.24 1.42 5.18
C GLU A 253 3.75 1.62 4.84
N TRP A 254 3.51 2.12 3.64
CA TRP A 254 2.26 2.80 3.31
C TRP A 254 1.20 1.90 2.72
N TRP A 255 1.54 0.85 1.97
CA TRP A 255 0.54 -0.02 1.36
C TRP A 255 -0.25 -0.80 2.41
N HIS A 256 0.41 -1.39 3.41
CA HIS A 256 -0.29 -2.07 4.52
C HIS A 256 -1.12 -1.10 5.37
N THR A 257 -0.64 0.14 5.56
CA THR A 257 -1.39 1.19 6.25
C THR A 257 -2.66 1.56 5.48
N GLU A 258 -2.55 1.70 4.16
CA GLU A 258 -3.68 1.98 3.28
C GLU A 258 -4.67 0.82 3.23
N TRP A 259 -4.19 -0.43 3.13
CA TRP A 259 -5.05 -1.62 3.19
C TRP A 259 -5.80 -1.71 4.51
N THR A 260 -5.14 -1.44 5.63
CA THR A 260 -5.82 -1.38 6.93
C THR A 260 -6.89 -0.29 6.96
N ASN A 261 -6.62 0.87 6.35
CA ASN A 261 -7.59 1.95 6.23
C ASN A 261 -8.79 1.56 5.35
N ASP A 262 -8.57 0.93 4.20
CA ASP A 262 -9.64 0.47 3.29
C ASP A 262 -10.50 -0.61 3.96
N SER A 263 -9.86 -1.54 4.69
CA SER A 263 -10.56 -2.56 5.47
C SER A 263 -11.47 -1.93 6.52
N ARG A 264 -10.98 -0.93 7.27
CA ARG A 264 -11.79 -0.15 8.22
C ARG A 264 -12.99 0.52 7.55
N ILE A 265 -12.82 1.10 6.37
CA ILE A 265 -13.92 1.76 5.63
C ILE A 265 -14.96 0.71 5.21
N ILE A 266 -14.52 -0.43 4.69
CA ILE A 266 -15.39 -1.54 4.31
C ILE A 266 -16.13 -2.08 5.54
N ASP A 267 -15.44 -2.38 6.64
CA ASP A 267 -16.06 -2.85 7.89
C ASP A 267 -17.15 -1.89 8.38
N LYS A 268 -16.86 -0.59 8.34
CA LYS A 268 -17.80 0.46 8.78
C LYS A 268 -19.04 0.52 7.89
N HIS A 269 -18.87 0.50 6.56
CA HIS A 269 -19.94 0.85 5.63
C HIS A 269 -20.60 -0.34 4.96
N LEU A 270 -20.01 -1.54 4.96
CA LEU A 270 -20.57 -2.73 4.33
C LEU A 270 -21.88 -3.14 5.00
N ALA A 271 -21.94 -3.12 6.33
CA ALA A 271 -23.06 -3.54 7.18
C ALA A 271 -23.58 -4.96 6.86
N SER A 272 -24.31 -5.13 5.76
CA SER A 272 -24.73 -6.42 5.22
C SER A 272 -25.16 -6.27 3.75
N TYR A 273 -24.93 -7.29 2.93
CA TYR A 273 -25.49 -7.34 1.57
C TYR A 273 -27.03 -7.40 1.54
N ALA A 274 -27.66 -7.75 2.68
CA ALA A 274 -29.12 -7.74 2.84
C ALA A 274 -29.66 -6.41 3.40
N SER A 275 -28.80 -5.41 3.60
CA SER A 275 -29.20 -4.12 4.15
C SER A 275 -30.26 -3.42 3.29
N GLN A 276 -31.32 -2.93 3.92
CA GLN A 276 -32.31 -2.07 3.28
C GLN A 276 -31.88 -0.61 3.24
N ASP A 277 -30.86 -0.23 4.01
CA ASP A 277 -30.36 1.13 4.08
C ASP A 277 -29.51 1.46 2.84
N PRO A 278 -29.96 2.39 1.97
CA PRO A 278 -29.28 2.75 0.74
C PRO A 278 -27.94 3.45 0.96
N SER A 279 -27.64 3.94 2.18
CA SER A 279 -26.35 4.55 2.51
C SER A 279 -25.24 3.52 2.75
N THR A 280 -25.57 2.24 2.90
CA THR A 280 -24.57 1.18 3.12
C THR A 280 -23.92 0.74 1.81
N LEU A 281 -22.64 0.38 1.89
CA LEU A 281 -21.89 -0.21 0.79
C LEU A 281 -22.49 -1.57 0.40
N GLY A 282 -22.92 -2.38 1.38
CA GLY A 282 -23.56 -3.68 1.13
C GLY A 282 -24.86 -3.59 0.34
N HIS A 283 -25.68 -2.56 0.57
CA HIS A 283 -26.86 -2.29 -0.25
C HIS A 283 -26.50 -1.97 -1.70
N SER A 284 -25.52 -1.08 -1.91
CA SER A 284 -25.09 -0.74 -3.28
C SER A 284 -24.52 -1.98 -3.99
N ALA A 285 -23.70 -2.76 -3.30
CA ALA A 285 -23.10 -3.99 -3.81
C ALA A 285 -24.15 -5.03 -4.22
N SER A 286 -25.21 -5.22 -3.43
CA SER A 286 -26.26 -6.20 -3.74
C SER A 286 -27.10 -5.80 -4.95
N LYS A 287 -27.34 -4.51 -5.17
CA LYS A 287 -28.06 -3.98 -6.34
C LYS A 287 -27.35 -4.28 -7.66
N ILE A 288 -26.02 -4.31 -7.66
CA ILE A 288 -25.19 -4.61 -8.83
C ILE A 288 -24.61 -6.02 -8.80
N THR A 289 -25.09 -6.87 -7.89
CA THR A 289 -24.66 -8.27 -7.73
C THR A 289 -23.14 -8.45 -7.57
N ARG A 290 -22.45 -7.49 -6.95
CA ARG A 290 -21.02 -7.60 -6.63
C ARG A 290 -20.84 -7.97 -5.16
N LYS A 291 -19.99 -8.95 -4.87
CA LYS A 291 -19.63 -9.34 -3.50
C LYS A 291 -18.12 -9.37 -3.38
N ILE A 292 -17.61 -8.81 -2.29
CA ILE A 292 -16.21 -8.89 -1.90
C ILE A 292 -15.97 -10.29 -1.33
N ARG A 293 -14.99 -11.01 -1.87
CA ARG A 293 -14.57 -12.29 -1.30
C ARG A 293 -13.93 -12.08 0.07
N VAL A 294 -14.17 -13.02 0.97
CA VAL A 294 -13.57 -13.05 2.31
C VAL A 294 -12.76 -14.33 2.42
N ASN A 295 -11.46 -14.20 2.61
CA ASN A 295 -10.53 -15.30 2.82
C ASN A 295 -9.94 -15.16 4.22
N GLN A 296 -10.11 -16.17 5.07
CA GLN A 296 -9.59 -16.19 6.46
C GLN A 296 -9.97 -14.93 7.27
N GLY A 297 -11.22 -14.48 7.11
CA GLY A 297 -11.73 -13.28 7.81
C GLY A 297 -11.25 -11.94 7.24
N LYS A 298 -10.37 -11.91 6.23
CA LYS A 298 -9.93 -10.69 5.54
C LYS A 298 -10.61 -10.55 4.19
N TYR A 299 -10.97 -9.32 3.83
CA TYR A 299 -11.49 -9.00 2.51
C TYR A 299 -10.40 -9.10 1.45
N ASP A 300 -10.78 -9.56 0.25
CA ASP A 300 -9.97 -9.34 -0.94
C ASP A 300 -9.80 -7.83 -1.16
N TYR A 301 -8.57 -7.35 -0.96
CA TYR A 301 -8.23 -5.94 -0.98
C TYR A 301 -8.59 -5.25 -2.29
N ASN A 302 -8.34 -5.91 -3.43
CA ASN A 302 -8.55 -5.31 -4.75
C ASN A 302 -10.04 -5.22 -5.06
N GLN A 303 -10.79 -6.31 -4.82
CA GLN A 303 -12.24 -6.31 -5.00
C GLN A 303 -12.93 -5.32 -4.07
N GLY A 304 -12.46 -5.21 -2.82
CA GLY A 304 -12.95 -4.24 -1.85
C GLY A 304 -12.72 -2.81 -2.30
N SER A 305 -11.47 -2.48 -2.69
CA SER A 305 -11.09 -1.15 -3.17
C SER A 305 -11.85 -0.75 -4.44
N GLU A 306 -11.93 -1.65 -5.43
CA GLU A 306 -12.64 -1.40 -6.70
C GLU A 306 -14.12 -1.11 -6.45
N LEU A 307 -14.80 -1.94 -5.65
CA LEU A 307 -16.22 -1.74 -5.34
C LEU A 307 -16.44 -0.44 -4.57
N MET A 308 -15.58 -0.15 -3.59
CA MET A 308 -15.65 1.08 -2.80
C MET A 308 -15.53 2.32 -3.68
N TYR A 309 -14.55 2.38 -4.58
CA TYR A 309 -14.38 3.52 -5.48
C TYR A 309 -15.46 3.63 -6.55
N PHE A 310 -15.93 2.50 -7.07
CA PHE A 310 -17.05 2.50 -8.00
C PHE A 310 -18.32 3.07 -7.36
N VAL A 311 -18.63 2.66 -6.13
CA VAL A 311 -19.79 3.18 -5.38
C VAL A 311 -19.60 4.64 -5.01
N LEU A 312 -18.37 5.06 -4.66
CA LEU A 312 -18.03 6.47 -4.48
C LEU A 312 -18.38 7.30 -5.72
N ASP A 313 -17.93 6.87 -6.90
CA ASP A 313 -18.17 7.59 -8.15
C ASP A 313 -19.66 7.72 -8.45
N MET A 314 -20.44 6.66 -8.26
CA MET A 314 -21.89 6.71 -8.50
C MET A 314 -22.61 7.65 -7.54
N ARG A 315 -22.17 7.72 -6.27
CA ARG A 315 -22.72 8.69 -5.31
C ARG A 315 -22.35 10.12 -5.68
N MET A 316 -21.11 10.32 -6.13
CA MET A 316 -20.67 11.63 -6.62
C MET A 316 -21.47 12.08 -7.85
N LEU A 317 -21.73 11.18 -8.81
CA LEU A 317 -22.57 11.50 -9.97
C LEU A 317 -24.02 11.84 -9.58
N ASP A 318 -24.61 11.16 -8.61
CA ASP A 318 -25.95 11.54 -8.13
C ASP A 318 -25.95 12.90 -7.43
N CYS A 319 -24.90 13.26 -6.69
CA CYS A 319 -24.75 14.61 -6.13
C CYS A 319 -24.58 15.67 -7.22
N TRP A 320 -23.81 15.38 -8.28
CA TRP A 320 -23.70 16.24 -9.46
C TRP A 320 -25.05 16.44 -10.16
N ARG A 321 -25.84 15.38 -10.31
CA ARG A 321 -27.21 15.46 -10.84
C ARG A 321 -28.05 16.47 -10.05
N LEU A 322 -28.01 16.42 -8.72
CA LEU A 322 -28.77 17.33 -7.86
C LEU A 322 -28.35 18.80 -7.98
N ILE A 323 -27.04 19.09 -7.97
CA ILE A 323 -26.58 20.48 -8.12
C ILE A 323 -26.86 21.02 -9.51
N LEU A 324 -26.69 20.21 -10.56
CA LEU A 324 -26.97 20.65 -11.92
C LEU A 324 -28.45 20.84 -12.19
N LEU A 325 -29.34 20.04 -11.58
CA LEU A 325 -30.78 20.29 -11.59
C LEU A 325 -31.15 21.66 -11.02
N ASN A 326 -30.40 22.16 -10.03
CA ASN A 326 -30.60 23.50 -9.51
C ASN A 326 -30.06 24.57 -10.48
N GLU A 327 -28.91 24.33 -11.10
CA GLU A 327 -28.33 25.26 -12.07
C GLU A 327 -29.18 25.40 -13.34
N VAL A 328 -29.74 24.31 -13.89
CA VAL A 328 -30.67 24.38 -15.04
C VAL A 328 -31.93 25.17 -14.71
N LYS A 329 -32.45 25.06 -13.47
CA LYS A 329 -33.59 25.86 -13.00
C LYS A 329 -33.26 27.35 -12.91
N LYS A 330 -32.08 27.72 -12.41
CA LYS A 330 -31.62 29.12 -12.36
C LYS A 330 -31.44 29.73 -13.76
N ARG A 331 -31.13 28.88 -14.73
CA ARG A 331 -30.86 29.21 -16.13
C ARG A 331 -32.09 29.16 -17.04
N ASP A 332 -33.26 28.81 -16.48
CA ASP A 332 -34.53 28.64 -17.20
C ASP A 332 -34.43 27.61 -18.35
N ILE A 333 -33.64 26.54 -18.14
CA ILE A 333 -33.49 25.43 -19.07
C ILE A 333 -34.51 24.35 -18.70
N ALA A 334 -35.40 24.02 -19.63
CA ALA A 334 -36.44 23.02 -19.43
C ALA A 334 -35.85 21.61 -19.36
N VAL A 335 -35.82 21.03 -18.16
CA VAL A 335 -35.40 19.64 -17.91
C VAL A 335 -36.38 18.98 -16.95
N SER A 336 -36.69 17.70 -17.17
CA SER A 336 -37.57 16.96 -16.27
C SER A 336 -36.94 16.81 -14.88
N ALA A 337 -37.76 16.82 -13.83
CA ALA A 337 -37.28 16.67 -12.46
C ALA A 337 -36.66 15.28 -12.18
N ASP A 338 -37.04 14.28 -12.97
CA ASP A 338 -36.52 12.92 -12.93
C ASP A 338 -35.39 12.65 -13.94
N ALA A 339 -34.89 13.69 -14.61
CA ALA A 339 -33.82 13.54 -15.59
C ALA A 339 -32.53 12.99 -14.96
N ASP A 340 -31.88 12.07 -15.68
CA ASP A 340 -30.56 11.59 -15.30
C ASP A 340 -29.48 12.65 -15.61
N ILE A 341 -28.26 12.42 -15.09
CA ILE A 341 -27.15 13.36 -15.27
C ILE A 341 -26.80 13.60 -16.74
N TYR A 342 -26.94 12.59 -17.61
CA TYR A 342 -26.61 12.70 -19.02
C TYR A 342 -27.62 13.58 -19.74
N GLN A 343 -28.91 13.43 -19.45
CA GLN A 343 -30.00 14.25 -19.98
C GLN A 343 -29.88 15.71 -19.55
N ILE A 344 -29.54 15.97 -18.29
CA ILE A 344 -29.32 17.33 -17.77
C ILE A 344 -28.16 17.99 -18.51
N VAL A 345 -27.01 17.31 -18.60
CA VAL A 345 -25.83 17.86 -19.29
C VAL A 345 -26.16 18.09 -20.77
N GLN A 346 -26.80 17.15 -21.45
CA GLN A 346 -27.22 17.33 -22.85
C GLN A 346 -28.11 18.57 -23.01
N SER A 347 -29.06 18.78 -22.10
CA SER A 347 -29.96 19.95 -22.14
C SER A 347 -29.22 21.27 -21.94
N ILE A 348 -28.18 21.29 -21.09
CA ILE A 348 -27.30 22.47 -20.93
C ILE A 348 -26.60 22.79 -22.25
N TYR A 349 -26.04 21.78 -22.92
CA TYR A 349 -25.37 21.96 -24.21
C TYR A 349 -26.32 22.39 -25.32
N ASP A 350 -27.49 21.75 -25.42
CA ASP A 350 -28.50 22.05 -26.44
C ASP A 350 -29.08 23.47 -26.28
N SER A 351 -29.12 23.99 -25.05
CA SER A 351 -29.54 25.38 -24.78
C SER A 351 -28.54 26.43 -25.26
N GLY A 352 -27.29 26.05 -25.54
CA GLY A 352 -26.18 26.96 -25.84
C GLY A 352 -25.67 27.76 -24.63
N GLN A 353 -26.22 27.54 -23.44
CA GLN A 353 -25.79 28.22 -22.20
C GLN A 353 -24.63 27.49 -21.53
N SER A 354 -23.44 27.60 -22.12
CA SER A 354 -22.21 26.99 -21.59
C SER A 354 -21.94 27.36 -20.12
N ILE A 355 -21.36 26.42 -19.37
CA ILE A 355 -20.83 26.65 -18.02
C ILE A 355 -19.31 26.78 -18.15
N GLU A 356 -18.79 27.92 -17.71
CA GLU A 356 -17.35 28.22 -17.77
C GLU A 356 -16.55 27.37 -16.75
N LEU A 357 -15.26 27.14 -17.03
CA LEU A 357 -14.40 26.32 -16.15
C LEU A 357 -14.37 26.78 -14.69
N VAL A 358 -14.30 28.10 -14.46
CA VAL A 358 -14.31 28.69 -13.12
C VAL A 358 -15.62 28.39 -12.37
N GLU A 359 -16.73 28.31 -13.10
CA GLU A 359 -18.01 27.98 -12.52
C GLU A 359 -18.09 26.49 -12.17
N TRP A 360 -17.56 25.59 -13.01
CA TRP A 360 -17.42 24.18 -12.68
C TRP A 360 -16.60 23.96 -11.40
N GLU A 361 -15.47 24.65 -11.25
CA GLU A 361 -14.66 24.61 -10.03
C GLU A 361 -15.45 25.05 -8.80
N ARG A 362 -16.23 26.14 -8.90
CA ARG A 362 -17.09 26.63 -7.81
C ARG A 362 -18.18 25.62 -7.42
N LEU A 363 -18.79 24.97 -8.41
CA LEU A 363 -19.78 23.92 -8.16
C LEU A 363 -19.15 22.70 -7.47
N ALA A 364 -17.94 22.32 -7.88
CA ALA A 364 -17.19 21.24 -7.23
C ALA A 364 -16.76 21.58 -5.80
N GLU A 365 -16.41 22.84 -5.50
CA GLU A 365 -16.19 23.30 -4.12
C GLU A 365 -17.48 23.23 -3.29
N THR A 366 -18.60 23.65 -3.87
CA THR A 366 -19.91 23.56 -3.22
C THR A 366 -20.26 22.11 -2.89
N LEU A 367 -20.07 21.18 -3.83
CA LEU A 367 -20.28 19.74 -3.60
C LEU A 367 -19.37 19.20 -2.50
N ASN A 368 -18.10 19.62 -2.47
CA ASN A 368 -17.18 19.20 -1.42
C ASN A 368 -17.67 19.63 -0.02
N ILE A 369 -18.07 20.89 0.11
CA ILE A 369 -18.61 21.45 1.36
C ILE A 369 -19.91 20.75 1.76
N SER A 370 -20.78 20.44 0.80
CA SER A 370 -22.11 19.88 1.03
C SER A 370 -22.13 18.36 1.24
N TYR A 371 -21.16 17.61 0.72
CA TYR A 371 -21.22 16.14 0.72
C TYR A 371 -19.96 15.40 1.20
N SER A 372 -18.78 16.02 1.18
CA SER A 372 -17.52 15.35 1.53
C SER A 372 -16.70 16.06 2.61
N SER A 373 -17.35 16.87 3.47
CA SER A 373 -16.71 17.54 4.61
C SER A 373 -17.18 17.00 5.97
N GLU A 374 -16.36 17.14 7.02
CA GLU A 374 -16.82 16.89 8.42
C GLU A 374 -18.07 17.72 8.75
N GLY A 375 -18.09 18.98 8.29
CA GLY A 375 -19.23 19.87 8.49
C GLY A 375 -20.52 19.34 7.85
N SER A 376 -20.46 18.74 6.66
CA SER A 376 -21.65 18.16 6.02
C SER A 376 -22.25 17.00 6.81
N ILE A 377 -21.41 16.09 7.32
CA ILE A 377 -21.86 14.96 8.14
C ILE A 377 -22.51 15.46 9.41
N TYR A 378 -21.85 16.40 10.10
CA TYR A 378 -22.39 16.99 11.32
C TYR A 378 -23.77 17.61 11.06
N ARG A 379 -23.90 18.49 10.06
CA ARG A 379 -25.17 19.14 9.71
C ARG A 379 -26.30 18.14 9.47
N SER A 380 -26.04 17.08 8.69
CA SER A 380 -27.02 16.02 8.44
C SER A 380 -27.34 15.21 9.70
N SER A 381 -26.35 14.94 10.55
CA SER A 381 -26.53 14.16 11.79
C SER A 381 -27.36 14.87 12.85
N VAL A 382 -27.42 16.21 12.83
CA VAL A 382 -28.22 17.01 13.77
C VAL A 382 -29.42 17.71 13.13
N GLY A 383 -29.54 17.70 11.79
CA GLY A 383 -30.60 18.40 11.06
C GLY A 383 -30.42 19.91 10.92
N PHE A 384 -29.21 20.42 11.17
CA PHE A 384 -28.94 21.86 11.18
C PHE A 384 -28.37 22.32 9.82
N PHE A 385 -29.22 22.97 9.03
CA PHE A 385 -28.83 23.57 7.75
C PHE A 385 -29.07 25.09 7.80
N GLU A 386 -28.18 25.87 7.20
CA GLU A 386 -28.42 27.30 7.06
C GLU A 386 -29.71 27.54 6.25
N PRO A 387 -30.56 28.51 6.62
CA PRO A 387 -31.84 28.75 5.95
C PRO A 387 -31.72 28.95 4.43
N ASP A 388 -30.60 29.52 3.99
CA ASP A 388 -30.31 29.80 2.57
C ASP A 388 -29.48 28.69 1.89
N SER A 389 -29.13 27.62 2.60
CA SER A 389 -28.37 26.51 2.03
C SER A 389 -29.21 25.74 1.01
N GLN A 390 -28.89 25.90 -0.27
CA GLN A 390 -29.56 25.19 -1.37
C GLN A 390 -29.17 23.72 -1.47
N LEU A 391 -28.11 23.30 -0.77
CA LEU A 391 -27.58 21.93 -0.79
C LEU A 391 -27.26 21.42 0.62
N PRO A 392 -27.49 20.13 0.89
CA PRO A 392 -28.24 19.17 0.08
C PRO A 392 -29.71 19.60 -0.11
N PRO A 393 -30.34 19.32 -1.26
CA PRO A 393 -31.72 19.74 -1.50
C PRO A 393 -32.68 18.98 -0.59
N LYS A 394 -33.80 19.60 -0.21
CA LYS A 394 -34.84 18.92 0.56
C LYS A 394 -35.51 17.84 -0.29
N GLY A 395 -35.52 16.61 0.21
CA GLY A 395 -36.21 15.48 -0.40
C GLY A 395 -37.68 15.39 0.01
N SER A 396 -38.34 14.34 -0.44
CA SER A 396 -39.70 13.99 -0.03
C SER A 396 -39.78 13.67 1.47
N ILE A 397 -41.00 13.74 2.04
CA ILE A 397 -41.24 13.36 3.43
C ILE A 397 -40.80 11.90 3.63
N TRP A 398 -40.00 11.64 4.67
CA TRP A 398 -39.60 10.28 5.03
C TRP A 398 -40.78 9.50 5.63
N GLN A 399 -41.00 8.29 5.11
CA GLN A 399 -41.94 7.33 5.67
C GLN A 399 -41.15 6.05 5.96
N SER A 400 -41.11 5.63 7.23
CA SER A 400 -40.35 4.44 7.63
C SER A 400 -40.91 3.20 6.92
N PRO A 401 -40.07 2.40 6.23
CA PRO A 401 -40.50 1.13 5.66
C PRO A 401 -40.74 0.05 6.72
N ILE A 402 -40.33 0.27 7.98
CA ILE A 402 -40.52 -0.65 9.09
C ILE A 402 -41.75 -0.21 9.90
N PRO A 403 -42.81 -1.04 10.02
CA PRO A 403 -43.91 -0.76 10.94
C PRO A 403 -43.39 -0.80 12.38
N ALA A 404 -43.71 0.24 13.17
CA ALA A 404 -43.25 0.42 14.55
C ALA A 404 -43.62 -0.72 15.53
N SER A 405 -44.33 -1.77 15.09
CA SER A 405 -44.89 -2.84 15.93
C SER A 405 -44.16 -4.20 15.82
N THR A 406 -43.02 -4.29 15.14
CA THR A 406 -42.34 -5.59 14.88
C THR A 406 -40.84 -5.51 15.16
N PHE A 407 -40.47 -5.25 16.41
CA PHE A 407 -39.10 -5.52 16.88
C PHE A 407 -39.15 -6.67 17.90
N PRO A 408 -38.65 -7.87 17.56
CA PRO A 408 -38.28 -8.84 18.57
C PRO A 408 -37.10 -8.27 19.35
N HIS A 409 -37.27 -8.08 20.66
CA HIS A 409 -36.15 -7.80 21.54
C HIS A 409 -35.14 -8.95 21.49
N SER A 410 -33.85 -8.60 21.34
CA SER A 410 -32.66 -9.44 21.28
C SER A 410 -32.26 -10.00 19.90
N LEU A 411 -31.37 -9.26 19.23
CA LEU A 411 -30.29 -9.83 18.42
C LEU A 411 -28.98 -9.24 18.94
N SER A 412 -28.56 -9.74 20.10
CA SER A 412 -27.15 -9.76 20.47
C SER A 412 -26.57 -11.05 19.88
N THR A 413 -25.33 -10.97 19.41
CA THR A 413 -24.50 -12.01 18.77
C THR A 413 -24.93 -12.46 17.37
N ALA A 414 -24.12 -12.05 16.38
CA ALA A 414 -24.03 -12.73 15.09
C ALA A 414 -23.56 -14.18 15.29
N PRO A 415 -23.98 -15.14 14.44
CA PRO A 415 -23.57 -16.52 14.56
C PRO A 415 -22.14 -16.71 14.07
N SER A 416 -21.29 -17.21 14.95
CA SER A 416 -20.08 -17.95 14.60
C SER A 416 -20.45 -19.13 13.70
N SER A 417 -19.65 -19.33 12.65
CA SER A 417 -19.70 -20.45 11.71
C SER A 417 -19.76 -21.82 12.42
N GLU A 418 -20.78 -22.60 12.09
CA GLU A 418 -20.79 -24.04 12.35
C GLU A 418 -19.76 -24.73 11.43
N ALA A 419 -18.67 -25.22 12.02
CA ALA A 419 -17.90 -26.33 11.51
C ALA A 419 -17.61 -27.28 12.67
N SER A 420 -18.14 -28.48 12.57
CA SER A 420 -18.03 -29.57 13.54
C SER A 420 -16.60 -30.10 13.67
N THR A 421 -16.10 -30.21 14.90
CA THR A 421 -15.19 -31.30 15.35
C THR A 421 -15.12 -31.31 16.88
N ASP A 422 -15.26 -32.51 17.46
CA ASP A 422 -15.28 -32.81 18.89
C ASP A 422 -13.96 -32.49 19.63
N ALA A 423 -14.03 -31.74 20.73
CA ALA A 423 -13.07 -31.77 21.85
C ALA A 423 -13.70 -31.19 23.15
N PRO A 424 -13.32 -31.67 24.35
CA PRO A 424 -14.04 -31.40 25.60
C PRO A 424 -13.67 -30.05 26.25
N PRO A 425 -14.52 -29.50 27.14
CA PRO A 425 -14.47 -28.11 27.57
C PRO A 425 -13.39 -27.87 28.64
N THR A 426 -12.65 -26.76 28.52
CA THR A 426 -11.79 -26.22 29.58
C THR A 426 -12.32 -24.87 30.04
N GLU A 427 -12.21 -24.61 31.34
CA GLU A 427 -12.99 -23.65 32.13
C GLU A 427 -12.73 -22.16 31.83
N SER A 428 -13.78 -21.38 32.07
CA SER A 428 -13.96 -19.96 31.76
C SER A 428 -13.20 -18.98 32.67
N HIS A 429 -12.51 -18.01 32.08
CA HIS A 429 -12.17 -16.74 32.76
C HIS A 429 -13.29 -15.70 32.60
N SER A 430 -13.65 -15.08 33.71
CA SER A 430 -14.76 -14.17 33.96
C SER A 430 -14.66 -12.82 33.21
N GLN A 431 -15.62 -12.52 32.33
CA GLN A 431 -15.79 -11.19 31.72
C GLN A 431 -16.43 -10.20 32.70
N LYS A 432 -15.76 -9.06 32.94
CA LYS A 432 -16.26 -7.92 33.71
C LYS A 432 -17.36 -7.17 32.93
N LYS A 433 -18.52 -6.99 33.56
CA LYS A 433 -19.65 -6.17 33.07
C LYS A 433 -19.22 -4.71 32.85
N LYS A 434 -19.23 -4.22 31.60
CA LYS A 434 -19.18 -2.78 31.28
C LYS A 434 -20.53 -2.11 31.62
N SER A 435 -20.47 -0.98 32.30
CA SER A 435 -21.62 -0.13 32.63
C SER A 435 -22.25 0.49 31.37
N LYS A 436 -23.58 0.38 31.23
CA LYS A 436 -24.37 1.04 30.17
C LYS A 436 -24.26 2.56 30.29
N VAL A 437 -23.63 3.20 29.30
CA VAL A 437 -23.73 4.65 29.04
C VAL A 437 -25.16 4.94 28.55
N PRO A 438 -25.82 6.04 28.99
CA PRO A 438 -27.16 6.39 28.53
C PRO A 438 -27.14 6.72 27.03
N THR A 439 -27.98 6.04 26.26
CA THR A 439 -28.14 6.28 24.83
C THR A 439 -28.69 7.69 24.57
N PRO A 440 -28.07 8.48 23.66
CA PRO A 440 -28.56 9.81 23.32
C PRO A 440 -29.97 9.74 22.72
N LYS A 441 -30.80 10.73 23.04
CA LYS A 441 -32.18 10.83 22.52
C LYS A 441 -32.15 11.09 21.00
N PRO A 442 -33.09 10.51 20.22
CA PRO A 442 -33.18 10.75 18.79
C PRO A 442 -33.44 12.24 18.52
N VAL A 443 -32.66 12.81 17.59
CA VAL A 443 -32.86 14.17 17.10
C VAL A 443 -33.87 14.12 15.95
N PRO A 444 -35.09 14.67 16.09
CA PRO A 444 -36.16 14.49 15.09
C PRO A 444 -35.80 15.02 13.69
N GLU A 445 -34.90 16.01 13.63
CA GLU A 445 -34.46 16.62 12.38
C GLU A 445 -33.25 15.92 11.75
N ALA A 446 -32.64 14.94 12.42
CA ALA A 446 -31.47 14.24 11.88
C ALA A 446 -31.82 13.39 10.65
N ASP A 447 -30.92 13.38 9.66
CA ASP A 447 -30.93 12.47 8.53
C ASP A 447 -29.68 11.57 8.61
N SER A 448 -29.85 10.45 9.30
CA SER A 448 -28.77 9.49 9.54
C SER A 448 -28.29 8.81 8.25
N VAL A 449 -29.18 8.60 7.29
CA VAL A 449 -28.86 7.95 6.01
C VAL A 449 -27.99 8.87 5.16
N LEU A 450 -28.34 10.16 5.08
CA LEU A 450 -27.53 11.15 4.40
C LEU A 450 -26.16 11.30 5.08
N ALA A 451 -26.14 11.40 6.42
CA ALA A 451 -24.90 11.54 7.18
C ALA A 451 -23.95 10.36 6.95
N ARG A 452 -24.45 9.11 6.95
CA ARG A 452 -23.65 7.91 6.63
C ARG A 452 -23.14 7.92 5.19
N SER A 453 -23.96 8.40 4.25
CA SER A 453 -23.53 8.49 2.85
C SER A 453 -22.40 9.51 2.67
N GLN A 454 -22.51 10.67 3.31
CA GLN A 454 -21.48 11.71 3.32
C GLN A 454 -20.18 11.24 3.99
N ASP A 455 -20.29 10.49 5.09
CA ASP A 455 -19.15 9.85 5.75
C ASP A 455 -18.44 8.87 4.82
N PHE A 456 -19.20 7.99 4.16
CA PHE A 456 -18.64 7.07 3.16
C PHE A 456 -17.93 7.81 2.02
N ILE A 457 -18.58 8.82 1.42
CA ILE A 457 -18.01 9.60 0.31
C ILE A 457 -16.66 10.16 0.73
N ARG A 458 -16.60 10.82 1.89
CA ARG A 458 -15.37 11.44 2.37
C ARG A 458 -14.26 10.42 2.65
N GLU A 459 -14.56 9.34 3.37
CA GLU A 459 -13.55 8.35 3.73
C GLU A 459 -13.01 7.62 2.48
N ALA A 460 -13.89 7.28 1.53
CA ALA A 460 -13.50 6.67 0.26
C ALA A 460 -12.70 7.65 -0.64
N MET A 461 -13.08 8.93 -0.69
CA MET A 461 -12.31 9.97 -1.40
C MET A 461 -10.90 10.12 -0.84
N ARG A 462 -10.76 10.05 0.49
CA ARG A 462 -9.46 10.11 1.16
C ARG A 462 -8.58 8.90 0.83
N SER A 463 -9.17 7.70 0.87
CA SER A 463 -8.48 6.48 0.45
C SER A 463 -8.01 6.59 -1.01
N ARG A 464 -8.89 7.00 -1.92
CA ARG A 464 -8.55 7.21 -3.34
C ARG A 464 -7.45 8.25 -3.52
N GLU A 465 -7.50 9.34 -2.75
CA GLU A 465 -6.49 10.40 -2.76
C GLU A 465 -5.10 9.86 -2.43
N MET A 466 -5.00 8.98 -1.42
CA MET A 466 -3.74 8.32 -1.08
C MET A 466 -3.22 7.48 -2.24
N LYS A 467 -4.06 6.63 -2.85
CA LYS A 467 -3.65 5.81 -4.02
C LYS A 467 -3.23 6.66 -5.21
N TRP A 468 -3.99 7.71 -5.53
CA TRP A 468 -3.64 8.64 -6.60
C TRP A 468 -2.33 9.36 -6.33
N ALA A 469 -2.09 9.76 -5.08
CA ALA A 469 -0.87 10.43 -4.69
C ALA A 469 0.35 9.49 -4.75
N VAL A 470 0.23 8.24 -4.30
CA VAL A 470 1.29 7.21 -4.44
C VAL A 470 1.60 6.97 -5.92
N ALA A 471 0.59 6.64 -6.74
CA ALA A 471 0.78 6.40 -8.17
C ALA A 471 1.34 7.64 -8.89
N GLY A 472 0.90 8.84 -8.50
CA GLY A 472 1.40 10.11 -9.01
C GLY A 472 2.76 10.54 -8.47
N GLY A 473 3.40 9.75 -7.60
CA GLY A 473 4.70 10.06 -7.02
C GLY A 473 4.68 11.31 -6.14
N ASP A 474 3.61 11.58 -5.39
CA ASP A 474 3.45 12.73 -4.50
C ASP A 474 3.24 12.32 -3.03
N PRO A 475 4.29 11.82 -2.35
CA PRO A 475 4.22 11.44 -0.95
C PRO A 475 3.72 12.55 -0.01
N GLY A 476 3.88 13.83 -0.37
CA GLY A 476 3.36 14.94 0.42
C GLY A 476 1.84 14.93 0.53
N ARG A 477 1.13 14.63 -0.56
CA ARG A 477 -0.34 14.48 -0.55
C ARG A 477 -0.79 13.29 0.30
N VAL A 478 -0.07 12.17 0.21
CA VAL A 478 -0.33 10.98 1.05
C VAL A 478 -0.21 11.34 2.54
N TYR A 479 0.85 12.04 2.90
CA TYR A 479 1.11 12.45 4.28
C TYR A 479 -0.02 13.32 4.85
N GLU A 480 -0.55 14.26 4.08
CA GLU A 480 -1.71 15.07 4.51
C GLU A 480 -2.94 14.20 4.84
N GLN A 481 -3.18 13.15 4.07
CA GLN A 481 -4.28 12.22 4.35
C GLN A 481 -4.00 11.34 5.56
N MET A 482 -2.76 10.86 5.74
CA MET A 482 -2.37 10.01 6.87
C MET A 482 -2.59 10.69 8.23
N LYS A 483 -2.35 12.00 8.34
CA LYS A 483 -2.62 12.77 9.57
C LYS A 483 -4.07 12.62 10.03
N ARG A 484 -5.02 12.55 9.09
CA ARG A 484 -6.45 12.38 9.37
C ARG A 484 -6.82 10.93 9.60
N VAL A 485 -6.26 10.02 8.80
CA VAL A 485 -6.44 8.57 8.96
C VAL A 485 -6.00 8.11 10.35
N MET A 486 -4.97 8.72 10.93
CA MET A 486 -4.56 8.49 12.31
C MET A 486 -5.71 8.66 13.33
N PHE A 487 -6.50 9.72 13.21
CA PHE A 487 -7.68 9.92 14.04
C PHE A 487 -8.78 8.90 13.70
N SER A 488 -9.03 8.63 12.41
CA SER A 488 -9.98 7.58 12.02
C SER A 488 -9.61 6.19 12.57
N PHE A 489 -8.33 5.87 12.70
CA PHE A 489 -7.89 4.65 13.38
C PHE A 489 -8.14 4.70 14.88
N ALA A 490 -7.85 5.85 15.51
CA ALA A 490 -8.09 6.06 16.95
C ALA A 490 -9.58 5.99 17.34
N GLY A 491 -10.51 6.21 16.41
CA GLY A 491 -11.94 6.00 16.61
C GLY A 491 -12.47 4.64 16.16
N SER A 492 -11.60 3.71 15.76
CA SER A 492 -11.99 2.39 15.22
C SER A 492 -11.44 1.22 16.05
N SER A 493 -11.60 -0.01 15.59
CA SER A 493 -10.92 -1.19 16.15
C SER A 493 -9.40 -1.21 15.90
N HIS A 494 -8.89 -0.43 14.94
CA HIS A 494 -7.49 -0.46 14.51
C HIS A 494 -6.56 0.45 15.32
N GLN A 495 -6.61 0.34 16.65
CA GLN A 495 -5.88 1.23 17.58
C GLN A 495 -4.35 1.11 17.49
N LYS A 496 -3.81 -0.04 17.06
CA LYS A 496 -2.37 -0.24 16.83
C LYS A 496 -1.86 0.72 15.73
N TYR A 497 -2.55 0.76 14.59
CA TYR A 497 -2.20 1.67 13.49
C TYR A 497 -2.39 3.15 13.84
N ALA A 498 -3.29 3.48 14.76
CA ALA A 498 -3.39 4.84 15.29
C ALA A 498 -2.09 5.23 16.02
N GLN A 499 -1.51 4.32 16.81
CA GLN A 499 -0.24 4.54 17.51
C GLN A 499 0.95 4.60 16.55
N TYR A 500 0.99 3.73 15.53
CA TYR A 500 2.06 3.74 14.53
C TYR A 500 2.08 5.04 13.72
N LEU A 501 0.91 5.52 13.27
CA LEU A 501 0.81 6.81 12.58
C LEU A 501 1.12 7.98 13.52
N LEU A 502 0.70 7.92 14.79
CA LEU A 502 1.06 8.95 15.76
C LEU A 502 2.58 9.04 15.95
N GLU A 503 3.28 7.92 16.15
CA GLU A 503 4.75 7.93 16.25
C GLU A 503 5.39 8.47 14.96
N THR A 504 4.88 8.06 13.80
CA THR A 504 5.36 8.56 12.49
C THR A 504 5.19 10.08 12.35
N ILE A 505 4.01 10.61 12.72
CA ILE A 505 3.75 12.06 12.67
C ILE A 505 4.66 12.82 13.63
N ILE A 506 4.88 12.30 14.83
CA ILE A 506 5.76 12.93 15.83
C ILE A 506 7.22 12.90 15.37
N ASP A 507 7.69 11.77 14.83
CA ASP A 507 9.04 11.64 14.30
C ASP A 507 9.30 12.64 13.18
N LEU A 508 8.33 12.84 12.28
CA LEU A 508 8.43 13.77 11.15
C LEU A 508 8.31 15.25 11.56
N GLU A 509 7.34 15.60 12.41
CA GLU A 509 7.03 17.00 12.74
C GLU A 509 7.88 17.58 13.87
N LEU A 510 8.26 16.75 14.85
CA LEU A 510 8.93 17.22 16.06
C LEU A 510 10.39 16.80 16.12
N GLU A 511 10.74 15.65 15.55
CA GLU A 511 12.07 15.05 15.73
C GLU A 511 12.92 15.07 14.48
N SER A 512 12.36 15.39 13.33
CA SER A 512 13.10 15.50 12.07
C SER A 512 13.40 16.95 11.73
N SER A 513 14.53 17.18 11.05
CA SER A 513 14.72 18.43 10.32
C SER A 513 13.75 18.50 9.15
N PRO A 514 13.43 19.70 8.62
CA PRO A 514 12.65 19.83 7.40
C PRO A 514 13.22 18.97 6.26
N GLU A 515 14.55 18.92 6.13
CA GLU A 515 15.28 18.16 5.10
C GLU A 515 15.17 16.65 5.33
N LEU A 516 15.26 16.18 6.59
CA LEU A 516 15.06 14.77 6.94
C LEU A 516 13.61 14.36 6.67
N ARG A 517 12.64 15.18 7.09
CA ARG A 517 11.21 14.93 6.86
C ARG A 517 10.90 14.79 5.37
N GLU A 518 11.36 15.75 4.56
CA GLU A 518 11.20 15.70 3.11
C GLU A 518 11.81 14.42 2.53
N THR A 519 13.04 14.08 2.94
CA THR A 519 13.72 12.85 2.51
C THR A 519 12.96 11.59 2.91
N LEU A 520 12.47 11.49 4.15
CA LEU A 520 11.72 10.34 4.66
C LEU A 520 10.39 10.16 3.91
N LEU A 521 9.70 11.26 3.57
CA LEU A 521 8.49 11.22 2.75
C LEU A 521 8.80 10.78 1.32
N GLU A 522 9.86 11.32 0.70
CA GLU A 522 10.27 10.94 -0.65
C GLU A 522 10.54 9.44 -0.79
N ILE A 523 11.29 8.85 0.14
CA ILE A 523 11.66 7.44 0.10
C ILE A 523 10.52 6.48 0.48
N SER A 524 9.33 6.99 0.81
CA SER A 524 8.15 6.13 1.01
C SER A 524 7.55 5.64 -0.30
N VAL A 525 7.85 6.33 -1.41
CA VAL A 525 7.37 5.97 -2.74
C VAL A 525 8.57 5.74 -3.67
N VAL A 526 8.54 4.63 -4.40
CA VAL A 526 9.53 4.24 -5.42
C VAL A 526 8.90 4.26 -6.80
N ASN A 527 9.72 4.49 -7.83
CA ASN A 527 9.34 4.37 -9.23
C ASN A 527 10.37 3.52 -9.96
N LEU A 528 10.10 2.22 -10.08
CA LEU A 528 11.00 1.29 -10.77
C LEU A 528 11.16 1.59 -12.27
N LYS A 529 10.14 2.21 -12.88
CA LYS A 529 10.11 2.47 -14.33
C LYS A 529 10.72 3.82 -14.70
N GLY A 530 10.81 4.75 -13.74
CA GLY A 530 11.17 6.14 -13.98
C GLY A 530 10.16 6.92 -14.81
N ILE A 531 8.93 6.40 -14.95
CA ILE A 531 7.86 7.00 -15.76
C ILE A 531 6.86 7.70 -14.82
N PRO A 532 6.46 8.96 -15.06
CA PRO A 532 5.42 9.62 -14.27
C PRO A 532 4.13 8.79 -14.21
N GLY A 533 3.49 8.74 -13.03
CA GLY A 533 2.27 7.95 -12.84
C GLY A 533 2.50 6.48 -12.46
N HIS A 534 3.76 6.04 -12.30
CA HIS A 534 4.12 4.67 -11.89
C HIS A 534 4.79 4.63 -10.50
N GLY A 535 4.45 5.57 -9.61
CA GLY A 535 4.89 5.50 -8.22
C GLY A 535 4.24 4.32 -7.49
N GLN A 536 4.99 3.66 -6.61
CA GLN A 536 4.55 2.53 -5.81
C GLN A 536 5.05 2.70 -4.38
N ALA A 537 4.28 2.25 -3.38
CA ALA A 537 4.81 2.16 -2.02
C ALA A 537 5.97 1.14 -1.97
N CYS A 538 6.90 1.26 -1.02
CA CYS A 538 8.04 0.33 -0.99
C CYS A 538 7.63 -1.10 -0.64
N ASP A 539 6.69 -1.25 0.30
CA ASP A 539 6.22 -2.55 0.79
C ASP A 539 5.39 -3.33 -0.23
N ILE A 540 4.65 -2.69 -1.15
CA ILE A 540 3.97 -3.44 -2.23
C ILE A 540 4.97 -4.06 -3.20
N VAL A 541 6.07 -3.36 -3.49
CA VAL A 541 7.14 -3.90 -4.35
C VAL A 541 7.89 -5.00 -3.61
N HIS A 542 8.07 -4.84 -2.31
CA HIS A 542 8.70 -5.87 -1.49
C HIS A 542 7.83 -7.14 -1.41
N GLU A 543 6.53 -7.02 -1.15
CA GLU A 543 5.57 -8.12 -1.16
C GLU A 543 5.59 -8.87 -2.50
N TYR A 544 5.71 -8.15 -3.63
CA TYR A 544 5.87 -8.78 -4.95
C TYR A 544 7.10 -9.70 -5.00
N TYR A 545 8.25 -9.21 -4.55
CA TYR A 545 9.49 -10.02 -4.53
C TYR A 545 9.42 -11.17 -3.52
N ASN A 546 8.77 -10.97 -2.37
CA ASN A 546 8.55 -12.02 -1.38
C ASN A 546 7.76 -13.18 -1.96
N ARG A 547 6.67 -12.91 -2.69
CA ARG A 547 5.88 -13.98 -3.30
C ARG A 547 6.60 -14.76 -4.38
N ILE A 548 7.46 -14.08 -5.17
CA ILE A 548 8.35 -14.79 -6.11
C ILE A 548 9.29 -15.71 -5.35
N LEU A 549 9.90 -15.20 -4.27
CA LEU A 549 10.82 -15.97 -3.46
C LEU A 549 10.12 -17.19 -2.81
N GLU A 550 8.96 -16.98 -2.18
CA GLU A 550 8.15 -18.03 -1.56
C GLU A 550 7.76 -19.12 -2.56
N ALA A 551 7.36 -18.75 -3.77
CA ALA A 551 7.05 -19.70 -4.84
C ALA A 551 8.28 -20.53 -5.25
N ILE A 552 9.46 -19.90 -5.38
CA ILE A 552 10.72 -20.61 -5.69
C ILE A 552 11.08 -21.57 -4.55
N VAL A 553 11.01 -21.11 -3.30
CA VAL A 553 11.34 -21.90 -2.10
C VAL A 553 10.41 -23.09 -1.96
N GLN A 554 9.09 -22.89 -2.15
CA GLN A 554 8.09 -23.96 -2.13
C GLN A 554 8.33 -24.98 -3.23
N HIS A 555 8.60 -24.52 -4.45
CA HIS A 555 8.87 -25.41 -5.59
C HIS A 555 10.14 -26.25 -5.40
N LYS A 556 11.21 -25.65 -4.85
CA LYS A 556 12.50 -26.32 -4.65
C LYS A 556 12.56 -27.13 -3.36
N GLY A 557 11.60 -26.97 -2.44
CA GLY A 557 11.57 -27.64 -1.14
C GLY A 557 12.78 -27.27 -0.26
N ARG A 558 13.17 -25.99 -0.29
CA ARG A 558 14.35 -25.46 0.41
C ARG A 558 13.96 -24.55 1.56
N GLU A 559 14.88 -24.23 2.45
CA GLU A 559 14.70 -23.25 3.53
C GLU A 559 15.27 -21.87 3.14
N PHE A 560 14.75 -20.80 3.74
CA PHE A 560 15.18 -19.43 3.42
C PHE A 560 16.65 -19.15 3.82
N GLY A 561 17.17 -19.87 4.81
CA GLY A 561 18.57 -19.75 5.25
C GLY A 561 19.57 -20.50 4.38
N GLU A 562 19.11 -21.39 3.49
CA GLU A 562 20.01 -22.19 2.65
C GLU A 562 20.77 -21.32 1.67
N ARG A 563 22.05 -21.66 1.45
CA ARG A 563 22.96 -20.93 0.56
C ARG A 563 22.37 -20.72 -0.83
N PHE A 564 21.68 -21.73 -1.37
CA PHE A 564 21.04 -21.64 -2.67
C PHE A 564 20.00 -20.51 -2.73
N ILE A 565 19.11 -20.40 -1.74
CA ILE A 565 18.08 -19.35 -1.70
C ILE A 565 18.73 -18.00 -1.37
N ARG A 566 19.50 -17.97 -0.29
CA ARG A 566 20.11 -16.75 0.25
C ARG A 566 21.08 -16.09 -0.71
N GLU A 567 22.02 -16.86 -1.26
CA GLU A 567 23.10 -16.34 -2.12
C GLU A 567 22.84 -16.60 -3.60
N GLY A 568 22.08 -17.62 -3.98
CA GLY A 568 21.84 -17.96 -5.39
C GLY A 568 20.60 -17.30 -6.00
N ILE A 569 19.57 -16.98 -5.19
CA ILE A 569 18.29 -16.46 -5.66
C ILE A 569 18.02 -15.03 -5.18
N ALA A 570 18.07 -14.78 -3.88
CA ALA A 570 17.52 -13.57 -3.27
C ALA A 570 18.11 -12.28 -3.85
N ARG A 571 19.45 -12.23 -4.06
CA ARG A 571 20.15 -11.08 -4.67
C ARG A 571 19.82 -10.82 -6.14
N HIS A 572 19.16 -11.76 -6.82
CA HIS A 572 18.91 -11.70 -8.26
C HIS A 572 17.44 -11.57 -8.62
N LEU A 573 16.52 -11.49 -7.64
CA LEU A 573 15.07 -11.48 -7.90
C LEU A 573 14.66 -10.38 -8.91
N HIS A 574 15.15 -9.16 -8.72
CA HIS A 574 14.91 -8.05 -9.65
C HIS A 574 15.46 -8.34 -11.06
N HIS A 575 16.69 -8.84 -11.13
CA HIS A 575 17.34 -9.16 -12.41
C HIS A 575 16.68 -10.33 -13.14
N PHE A 576 16.16 -11.34 -12.43
CA PHE A 576 15.44 -12.44 -13.04
C PHE A 576 14.15 -11.98 -13.70
N GLN A 577 13.43 -11.05 -13.06
CA GLN A 577 12.24 -10.45 -13.64
C GLN A 577 12.59 -9.65 -14.91
N GLN A 578 13.61 -8.78 -14.82
CA GLN A 578 14.05 -7.98 -15.95
C GLN A 578 14.54 -8.86 -17.12
N LEU A 579 15.34 -9.89 -16.82
CA LEU A 579 15.89 -10.81 -17.81
C LEU A 579 14.78 -11.51 -18.63
N LYS A 580 13.65 -11.86 -18.01
CA LYS A 580 12.51 -12.44 -18.75
C LYS A 580 11.96 -11.47 -19.79
N HIS A 581 11.83 -10.20 -19.43
CA HIS A 581 11.35 -9.15 -20.34
C HIS A 581 12.36 -8.86 -21.44
N ASP A 582 13.62 -8.64 -21.07
CA ASP A 582 14.69 -8.32 -22.02
C ASP A 582 14.90 -9.44 -23.04
N PHE A 583 14.79 -10.70 -22.61
CA PHE A 583 14.95 -11.84 -23.50
C PHE A 583 13.81 -11.94 -24.53
N LEU A 584 12.56 -11.71 -24.13
CA LEU A 584 11.41 -11.69 -25.04
C LEU A 584 11.50 -10.51 -26.03
N ASP A 585 11.88 -9.34 -25.53
CA ASP A 585 12.07 -8.16 -26.38
C ASP A 585 13.21 -8.37 -27.39
N CYS A 586 14.29 -9.07 -27.01
CA CYS A 586 15.41 -9.38 -27.91
C CYS A 586 15.05 -10.30 -29.07
N VAL A 587 13.99 -11.10 -28.95
CA VAL A 587 13.51 -12.00 -30.01
C VAL A 587 12.27 -11.45 -30.72
N ASP A 588 11.94 -10.16 -30.52
CA ASP A 588 10.75 -9.48 -31.04
C ASP A 588 9.45 -10.25 -30.74
N VAL A 589 9.40 -10.98 -29.63
CA VAL A 589 8.17 -11.63 -29.18
C VAL A 589 7.34 -10.59 -28.46
N GLU A 590 6.20 -10.24 -29.05
CA GLU A 590 5.25 -9.33 -28.41
C GLU A 590 4.89 -9.84 -27.02
N ARG A 591 4.96 -8.92 -26.05
CA ARG A 591 4.58 -9.21 -24.67
C ARG A 591 3.11 -9.61 -24.66
N ARG A 592 2.81 -10.73 -24.01
CA ARG A 592 1.41 -11.06 -23.69
C ARG A 592 0.89 -9.95 -22.80
N SER A 593 -0.20 -9.30 -23.22
CA SER A 593 -0.89 -8.33 -22.39
C SER A 593 -1.42 -9.05 -21.14
N ALA A 594 -0.87 -8.70 -19.98
CA ALA A 594 -1.49 -9.02 -18.68
C ALA A 594 -2.71 -8.13 -18.41
N ARG A 595 -3.00 -7.14 -19.25
CA ARG A 595 -4.19 -6.31 -19.13
C ARG A 595 -5.40 -7.11 -19.58
N HIS A 596 -6.29 -7.40 -18.64
CA HIS A 596 -7.64 -7.86 -18.93
C HIS A 596 -8.48 -6.66 -19.39
N SER A 597 -9.26 -6.82 -20.47
CA SER A 597 -10.22 -5.80 -20.87
C SER A 597 -11.24 -5.60 -19.75
N THR A 598 -11.37 -4.38 -19.23
CA THR A 598 -12.38 -4.09 -18.23
C THR A 598 -13.78 -4.31 -18.82
N PRO A 599 -14.64 -5.12 -18.17
CA PRO A 599 -16.02 -5.29 -18.62
C PRO A 599 -16.77 -3.95 -18.63
N ASN A 600 -17.76 -3.82 -19.52
CA ASN A 600 -18.59 -2.63 -19.58
C ASN A 600 -19.44 -2.48 -18.31
N SER A 601 -19.21 -1.42 -17.54
CA SER A 601 -19.91 -1.13 -16.27
C SER A 601 -21.22 -0.34 -16.44
N SER A 602 -21.67 -0.08 -17.67
CA SER A 602 -22.89 0.71 -17.95
C SER A 602 -24.16 0.19 -17.25
N PRO A 603 -24.41 -1.14 -17.18
CA PRO A 603 -25.56 -1.66 -16.44
C PRO A 603 -25.50 -1.33 -14.94
N GLU A 604 -24.34 -1.48 -14.31
CA GLU A 604 -24.16 -1.17 -12.89
C GLU A 604 -24.33 0.33 -12.62
N ILE A 605 -23.79 1.19 -13.49
CA ILE A 605 -23.94 2.66 -13.41
C ILE A 605 -25.41 3.03 -13.40
N ARG A 606 -26.18 2.58 -14.41
CA ARG A 606 -27.62 2.89 -14.51
C ARG A 606 -28.40 2.37 -13.29
N THR A 607 -28.05 1.17 -12.82
CA THR A 607 -28.72 0.54 -11.67
C THR A 607 -28.53 1.35 -10.38
N LEU A 608 -27.29 1.77 -10.09
CA LEU A 608 -27.01 2.55 -8.88
C LEU A 608 -27.57 3.97 -8.95
N LEU A 609 -27.44 4.67 -10.07
CA LEU A 609 -27.98 6.02 -10.22
C LEU A 609 -29.52 6.01 -10.08
N ALA A 610 -30.21 5.05 -10.70
CA ALA A 610 -31.65 4.90 -10.56
C ALA A 610 -32.04 4.58 -9.11
N GLU A 611 -31.29 3.72 -8.42
CA GLU A 611 -31.55 3.40 -7.01
C GLU A 611 -31.35 4.62 -6.11
N TYR A 612 -30.26 5.39 -6.27
CA TYR A 612 -29.98 6.58 -5.46
C TYR A 612 -31.01 7.69 -5.68
N GLN A 613 -31.42 7.90 -6.93
CA GLN A 613 -32.50 8.82 -7.26
C GLN A 613 -33.82 8.37 -6.64
N ARG A 614 -34.19 7.09 -6.79
CA ARG A 614 -35.44 6.53 -6.22
C ARG A 614 -35.49 6.64 -4.70
N GLN A 615 -34.36 6.47 -4.02
CA GLN A 615 -34.24 6.56 -2.56
C GLN A 615 -34.04 8.01 -2.07
N GLU A 616 -33.82 8.94 -3.00
CA GLU A 616 -33.37 10.31 -2.73
C GLU A 616 -32.16 10.32 -1.77
N LEU A 617 -31.20 9.43 -1.98
CA LEU A 617 -30.10 9.17 -1.05
C LEU A 617 -29.37 10.45 -0.64
N HIS A 618 -29.08 11.31 -1.61
CA HIS A 618 -28.30 12.54 -1.42
C HIS A 618 -29.15 13.82 -1.23
N SER A 619 -30.46 13.66 -1.03
CA SER A 619 -31.35 14.75 -0.59
C SER A 619 -31.56 14.67 0.92
N TYR A 620 -31.68 15.81 1.59
CA TYR A 620 -31.96 15.87 3.03
C TYR A 620 -33.43 15.58 3.31
N ARG A 621 -33.69 14.59 4.17
CA ARG A 621 -35.02 14.15 4.59
C ARG A 621 -35.06 14.10 6.13
N PRO A 622 -35.73 15.06 6.80
CA PRO A 622 -35.79 15.11 8.26
C PRO A 622 -36.31 13.79 8.85
N GLY A 623 -35.62 13.29 9.88
CA GLY A 623 -35.99 12.07 10.60
C GLY A 623 -35.70 10.77 9.86
N ARG A 624 -34.96 10.81 8.73
CA ARG A 624 -34.63 9.60 7.96
C ARG A 624 -33.60 8.73 8.68
N GLY A 625 -33.95 7.46 8.86
CA GLY A 625 -33.11 6.43 9.47
C GLY A 625 -33.70 5.03 9.37
N PHE A 626 -32.83 4.02 9.36
CA PHE A 626 -33.19 2.59 9.32
C PHE A 626 -32.90 1.87 10.64
N ASP A 627 -32.04 2.43 11.49
CA ASP A 627 -31.76 1.90 12.82
C ASP A 627 -32.30 2.88 13.86
N GLU A 628 -33.03 2.37 14.84
CA GLU A 628 -33.38 3.16 16.01
C GLU A 628 -32.09 3.43 16.81
N GLN A 629 -31.76 4.70 17.06
CA GLN A 629 -30.90 5.17 18.17
C GLN A 629 -29.38 5.36 17.95
N VAL A 630 -28.86 5.54 16.73
CA VAL A 630 -27.43 5.89 16.56
C VAL A 630 -27.26 7.25 15.88
N VAL A 631 -26.83 8.25 16.67
CA VAL A 631 -26.22 9.47 16.12
C VAL A 631 -25.04 9.03 15.27
N VAL A 632 -25.05 9.39 13.98
CA VAL A 632 -23.98 9.00 13.06
C VAL A 632 -22.72 9.77 13.46
N GLN A 633 -21.76 9.05 14.04
CA GLN A 633 -20.44 9.58 14.34
C GLN A 633 -19.42 9.07 13.32
N SER A 634 -18.55 9.96 12.87
CA SER A 634 -17.41 9.60 12.03
C SER A 634 -16.33 8.98 12.92
N HIS A 635 -15.59 7.99 12.40
CA HIS A 635 -14.47 7.42 13.17
C HIS A 635 -13.41 8.48 13.46
N PHE A 636 -13.31 9.51 12.61
CA PHE A 636 -12.47 10.66 12.87
C PHE A 636 -12.88 11.39 14.16
N ASN A 637 -14.16 11.74 14.31
CA ASN A 637 -14.66 12.43 15.52
C ASN A 637 -14.53 11.56 16.77
N ASP A 638 -14.86 10.27 16.65
CA ASP A 638 -14.67 9.30 17.74
C ASP A 638 -13.19 9.21 18.15
N GLY A 639 -12.27 9.29 17.18
CA GLY A 639 -10.84 9.32 17.42
C GLY A 639 -10.36 10.60 18.10
N VAL A 640 -10.87 11.76 17.68
CA VAL A 640 -10.58 13.05 18.34
C VAL A 640 -11.02 12.98 19.80
N GLU A 641 -12.25 12.51 20.06
CA GLU A 641 -12.77 12.33 21.42
C GLU A 641 -11.93 11.32 22.22
N ALA A 642 -11.60 10.16 21.65
CA ALA A 642 -10.77 9.15 22.29
C ALA A 642 -9.38 9.68 22.68
N MET A 643 -8.77 10.51 21.82
CA MET A 643 -7.49 11.15 22.12
C MET A 643 -7.59 12.19 23.23
N GLN A 644 -8.64 13.02 23.22
CA GLN A 644 -8.90 14.01 24.28
C GLN A 644 -9.18 13.34 25.62
N ASN A 645 -9.90 12.21 25.61
CA ASN A 645 -10.29 11.44 26.79
C ASN A 645 -9.16 10.55 27.35
N GLY A 646 -7.92 10.72 26.86
CA GLY A 646 -6.72 10.19 27.51
C GLY A 646 -5.93 9.17 26.72
N SER A 647 -6.34 8.80 25.50
CA SER A 647 -5.50 7.92 24.64
C SER A 647 -4.12 8.56 24.35
N LEU A 648 -4.11 9.85 23.99
CA LEU A 648 -2.86 10.59 23.75
C LEU A 648 -2.02 10.70 25.03
N LYS A 649 -2.66 10.94 26.18
CA LYS A 649 -1.98 11.02 27.47
C LYS A 649 -1.32 9.69 27.84
N ARG A 650 -2.01 8.56 27.67
CA ARG A 650 -1.44 7.23 27.92
C ARG A 650 -0.24 6.95 27.03
N TRP A 651 -0.35 7.26 25.74
CA TRP A 651 0.76 7.13 24.80
C TRP A 651 1.95 8.00 25.22
N THR A 652 1.72 9.28 25.53
CA THR A 652 2.78 10.21 25.94
C THR A 652 3.46 9.75 27.23
N THR A 653 2.69 9.31 28.24
CA THR A 653 3.24 8.75 29.48
C THR A 653 4.10 7.52 29.22
N ARG A 654 3.66 6.60 28.34
CA ARG A 654 4.46 5.43 27.97
C ARG A 654 5.80 5.86 27.36
N MET A 655 5.77 6.76 26.37
CA MET A 655 6.99 7.27 25.73
C MET A 655 7.91 8.02 26.69
N MET A 656 7.34 8.75 27.66
CA MET A 656 8.09 9.41 28.74
C MET A 656 8.75 8.40 29.68
N LEU A 657 8.04 7.33 30.08
CA LEU A 657 8.60 6.30 30.95
C LEU A 657 9.81 5.64 30.28
N MET A 658 9.69 5.31 28.99
CA MET A 658 10.78 4.78 28.16
C MET A 658 11.97 5.76 28.12
N SER A 659 11.70 7.05 27.90
CA SER A 659 12.73 8.12 27.91
C SER A 659 13.28 8.43 29.31
N SER A 660 12.55 8.11 30.38
CA SER A 660 12.96 8.36 31.77
C SER A 660 13.84 7.24 32.32
N ASN A 661 13.69 6.01 31.84
CA ASN A 661 14.63 4.91 32.14
C ASN A 661 16.04 5.23 31.64
N TYR A 662 16.15 5.97 30.54
CA TYR A 662 17.40 6.58 30.07
C TYR A 662 18.00 7.59 31.08
N MET A 663 17.16 8.34 31.81
CA MET A 663 17.60 9.33 32.82
C MET A 663 17.87 8.69 34.20
N ARG A 664 17.04 7.76 34.66
CA ARG A 664 17.16 7.08 35.97
C ARG A 664 18.32 6.09 36.03
N SER A 665 18.64 5.40 34.94
CA SER A 665 19.80 4.50 34.89
C SER A 665 21.14 5.24 34.89
N SER A 666 21.18 6.50 34.42
CA SER A 666 22.35 7.37 34.61
C SER A 666 22.68 7.63 36.10
N LEU A 667 21.72 7.34 36.99
CA LEU A 667 21.80 7.44 38.44
C LEU A 667 21.83 6.07 39.15
N GLY A 668 21.83 4.95 38.41
CA GLY A 668 22.07 3.61 38.97
C GLY A 668 20.86 2.89 39.59
N GLU A 669 19.62 3.24 39.25
CA GLU A 669 18.42 2.53 39.74
C GLU A 669 17.82 1.58 38.69
N SER A 670 17.38 0.39 39.12
CA SER A 670 16.80 -0.66 38.26
C SER A 670 15.30 -0.43 37.96
N PRO A 671 14.82 -0.72 36.73
CA PRO A 671 13.42 -0.52 36.36
C PRO A 671 12.48 -1.62 36.92
N PRO A 672 11.18 -1.34 37.08
CA PRO A 672 10.18 -2.36 37.37
C PRO A 672 9.81 -3.16 36.11
N GLU A 673 9.55 -4.47 36.26
CA GLU A 673 8.98 -5.34 35.23
C GLU A 673 7.51 -4.97 34.98
N GLU A 674 7.13 -4.72 33.73
CA GLU A 674 5.75 -4.47 33.31
C GLU A 674 5.25 -5.56 32.36
N GLU A 675 3.99 -5.99 32.55
CA GLU A 675 3.26 -6.95 31.72
C GLU A 675 3.13 -6.43 30.27
N LEU A 676 3.83 -7.09 29.35
CA LEU A 676 3.64 -6.89 27.91
C LEU A 676 2.32 -7.53 27.45
N MET A 677 1.54 -6.80 26.65
CA MET A 677 0.43 -7.39 25.91
C MET A 677 0.98 -8.35 24.86
N GLU A 678 0.86 -9.65 25.13
CA GLU A 678 0.93 -10.71 24.13
C GLU A 678 -0.42 -10.76 23.40
N ASP A 679 -0.42 -10.29 22.16
CA ASP A 679 -1.33 -10.74 21.12
C ASP A 679 -0.52 -10.65 19.82
N LEU A 680 0.26 -11.71 19.56
CA LEU A 680 0.87 -11.97 18.27
C LEU A 680 -0.27 -12.34 17.33
N ASP A 681 -0.49 -11.51 16.31
CA ASP A 681 -1.52 -11.75 15.29
C ASP A 681 -1.26 -13.11 14.60
N GLU A 682 -2.34 -13.88 14.40
CA GLU A 682 -2.29 -15.22 13.79
C GLU A 682 -1.58 -15.21 12.44
N VAL A 683 -0.77 -16.24 12.19
CA VAL A 683 -0.07 -16.43 10.93
C VAL A 683 -1.07 -16.76 9.82
N VAL A 684 -1.30 -15.78 8.95
CA VAL A 684 -2.21 -15.90 7.80
C VAL A 684 -1.47 -16.51 6.61
N ASP A 685 -2.11 -17.46 5.95
CA ASP A 685 -1.65 -18.02 4.68
C ASP A 685 -1.79 -16.93 3.58
N ARG A 686 -0.66 -16.31 3.21
CA ARG A 686 -0.60 -15.18 2.27
C ARG A 686 -0.87 -15.57 0.81
N GLY A 687 -0.97 -16.87 0.49
CA GLY A 687 -0.95 -17.41 -0.87
C GLY A 687 -2.17 -17.16 -1.76
N SER A 688 -3.22 -16.46 -1.32
CA SER A 688 -4.51 -16.43 -2.05
C SER A 688 -5.02 -15.06 -2.52
N THR A 689 -4.37 -13.94 -2.18
CA THR A 689 -4.86 -12.60 -2.57
C THR A 689 -4.02 -12.05 -3.71
N PRO A 690 -4.55 -11.75 -4.90
CA PRO A 690 -3.76 -11.22 -6.01
C PRO A 690 -3.12 -9.88 -5.66
N LEU A 691 -1.86 -9.67 -6.06
CA LEU A 691 -1.15 -8.41 -5.86
C LEU A 691 -1.41 -7.50 -7.06
N THR A 692 -1.70 -6.22 -6.83
CA THR A 692 -2.06 -5.29 -7.90
C THR A 692 -1.16 -4.07 -7.87
N GLU A 693 -0.50 -3.79 -8.99
CA GLU A 693 0.14 -2.50 -9.22
C GLU A 693 -0.93 -1.48 -9.62
N TYR A 694 -0.94 -0.33 -8.95
CA TYR A 694 -1.73 0.82 -9.38
C TYR A 694 -0.84 1.82 -10.12
N CYS A 695 -1.30 2.29 -11.27
CA CYS A 695 -0.67 3.39 -12.01
C CYS A 695 -1.71 4.43 -12.43
N LEU A 696 -1.24 5.63 -12.77
CA LEU A 696 -2.06 6.69 -13.36
C LEU A 696 -1.90 6.71 -14.88
N GLU A 697 -2.92 6.28 -15.60
CA GLU A 697 -3.02 6.38 -17.05
C GLU A 697 -4.06 7.44 -17.42
N ASP A 698 -3.64 8.54 -18.05
CA ASP A 698 -4.51 9.72 -18.32
C ASP A 698 -5.24 10.23 -17.05
N GLY A 699 -4.55 10.16 -15.90
CA GLY A 699 -5.09 10.52 -14.59
C GLY A 699 -6.17 9.58 -14.05
N ARG A 700 -6.44 8.46 -14.73
CA ARG A 700 -7.25 7.37 -14.19
C ARG A 700 -6.38 6.39 -13.44
N LEU A 701 -6.81 6.00 -12.24
CA LEU A 701 -6.19 4.93 -11.50
C LEU A 701 -6.51 3.60 -12.18
N THR A 702 -5.50 2.97 -12.75
CA THR A 702 -5.60 1.67 -13.37
C THR A 702 -4.89 0.64 -12.51
N ALA A 703 -5.62 -0.43 -12.19
CA ALA A 703 -5.10 -1.61 -11.54
C ALA A 703 -4.59 -2.58 -12.61
N SER A 704 -3.33 -2.99 -12.51
CA SER A 704 -2.80 -4.13 -13.23
C SER A 704 -2.44 -5.23 -12.24
N GLU A 705 -3.13 -6.36 -12.34
CA GLU A 705 -2.79 -7.55 -11.57
C GLU A 705 -1.35 -7.95 -11.90
N LEU A 706 -0.53 -8.05 -10.86
CA LEU A 706 0.80 -8.63 -10.96
C LEU A 706 0.57 -10.13 -11.04
N ASP A 707 0.73 -10.66 -12.24
CA ASP A 707 0.59 -12.08 -12.55
C ASP A 707 1.75 -12.86 -11.92
N ILE A 708 1.72 -12.95 -10.59
CA ILE A 708 2.69 -13.67 -9.76
C ILE A 708 2.59 -15.14 -10.10
N GLU A 709 1.36 -15.64 -10.26
CA GLU A 709 1.11 -17.01 -10.69
C GLU A 709 1.75 -17.26 -12.04
N ASN A 710 1.53 -16.57 -13.15
CA ASN A 710 2.27 -16.82 -14.40
C ASN A 710 3.77 -16.55 -14.30
N SER A 711 4.18 -15.52 -13.54
CA SER A 711 5.60 -15.31 -13.19
C SER A 711 6.20 -16.53 -12.47
N ALA A 712 5.35 -17.28 -11.76
CA ALA A 712 5.59 -18.50 -10.98
C ALA A 712 4.88 -19.79 -11.50
N GLN A 713 4.28 -19.82 -12.70
CA GLN A 713 3.42 -20.89 -13.29
C GLN A 713 3.84 -21.16 -14.74
N SER A 714 4.47 -20.20 -15.43
CA SER A 714 5.52 -20.51 -16.42
C SER A 714 6.57 -21.51 -15.86
N VAL A 715 6.55 -21.70 -14.54
CA VAL A 715 7.34 -22.57 -13.67
C VAL A 715 6.67 -23.93 -13.33
N ILE A 716 5.33 -24.07 -13.35
CA ILE A 716 4.65 -25.26 -12.79
C ILE A 716 4.31 -26.32 -13.86
N GLN A 717 4.25 -25.97 -15.14
CA GLN A 717 3.74 -26.88 -16.18
C GLN A 717 4.71 -27.94 -16.74
N VAL A 718 5.79 -28.29 -16.05
CA VAL A 718 6.56 -29.51 -16.35
C VAL A 718 7.10 -30.09 -15.05
N LEU A 719 6.44 -31.11 -14.49
CA LEU A 719 7.04 -32.29 -13.84
C LEU A 719 6.01 -33.13 -13.06
N GLU A 720 5.54 -34.22 -13.68
CA GLU A 720 5.37 -35.50 -12.99
C GLU A 720 6.52 -36.41 -13.44
N ALA A 721 7.65 -36.38 -12.73
CA ALA A 721 8.56 -37.54 -12.55
C ALA A 721 9.82 -37.14 -11.75
N ASP A 722 9.85 -37.67 -10.54
CA ASP A 722 11.00 -38.25 -9.83
C ASP A 722 12.14 -37.44 -9.19
N THR A 723 12.50 -38.00 -8.04
CA THR A 723 13.45 -37.58 -7.00
C THR A 723 14.77 -38.35 -7.08
N SER A 724 15.90 -37.67 -6.82
CA SER A 724 17.04 -38.07 -5.93
C SER A 724 18.45 -37.66 -6.42
N ASP A 725 19.17 -37.04 -5.47
CA ASP A 725 20.60 -37.02 -5.10
C ASP A 725 21.75 -36.82 -6.12
N SER A 726 22.60 -35.82 -5.83
CA SER A 726 24.04 -35.97 -5.50
C SER A 726 24.79 -34.63 -5.50
N GLU A 727 25.36 -34.20 -4.35
CA GLU A 727 26.10 -32.92 -4.21
C GLU A 727 27.57 -33.03 -3.71
N ASP A 728 28.16 -34.22 -3.60
CA ASP A 728 29.45 -34.41 -2.89
C ASP A 728 30.76 -34.20 -3.71
N GLU A 729 30.74 -33.55 -4.88
CA GLU A 729 31.91 -33.61 -5.79
C GLU A 729 32.55 -32.27 -6.21
N LEU A 730 32.55 -31.23 -5.36
CA LEU A 730 32.92 -29.86 -5.79
C LEU A 730 34.20 -29.20 -5.24
N ASP A 731 35.01 -29.87 -4.42
CA ASP A 731 36.05 -29.15 -3.63
C ASP A 731 37.52 -29.20 -4.11
N SER A 732 37.84 -29.69 -5.33
CA SER A 732 39.26 -30.02 -5.65
C SER A 732 40.01 -29.21 -6.72
N GLN A 733 39.51 -28.11 -7.31
CA GLN A 733 40.27 -27.38 -8.37
C GLN A 733 40.07 -25.86 -8.42
N GLN A 734 40.74 -25.10 -7.52
CA GLN A 734 40.73 -23.63 -7.49
C GLN A 734 41.88 -22.92 -8.26
N GLY A 735 42.93 -23.63 -8.70
CA GLY A 735 44.17 -22.98 -9.14
C GLY A 735 44.26 -22.49 -10.60
N THR A 736 43.43 -22.99 -11.52
CA THR A 736 43.62 -22.82 -12.98
C THR A 736 42.75 -21.73 -13.64
N TRP A 737 41.83 -21.10 -12.90
CA TRP A 737 40.72 -20.34 -13.50
C TRP A 737 40.95 -18.83 -13.66
N GLN A 738 41.88 -18.21 -12.91
CA GLN A 738 42.19 -16.79 -13.09
C GLN A 738 42.78 -16.48 -14.48
N GLN A 739 43.41 -17.47 -15.14
CA GLN A 739 43.93 -17.34 -16.50
C GLN A 739 42.85 -17.52 -17.57
N GLN A 740 41.85 -18.38 -17.35
CA GLN A 740 40.76 -18.58 -18.31
C GLN A 740 39.72 -17.44 -18.26
N PHE A 741 39.51 -16.84 -17.09
CA PHE A 741 38.62 -15.68 -16.92
C PHE A 741 39.14 -14.43 -17.66
N LYS A 742 40.47 -14.21 -17.68
CA LYS A 742 41.08 -13.14 -18.49
C LYS A 742 40.85 -13.33 -19.99
N VAL A 743 40.85 -14.57 -20.48
CA VAL A 743 40.60 -14.87 -21.91
C VAL A 743 39.14 -14.63 -22.27
N LEU A 744 38.19 -15.05 -21.42
CA LEU A 744 36.76 -14.82 -21.65
C LEU A 744 36.38 -13.34 -21.57
N TYR A 745 36.98 -12.60 -20.62
CA TYR A 745 36.79 -11.15 -20.48
C TYR A 745 37.34 -10.37 -21.69
N VAL A 746 38.52 -10.76 -22.20
CA VAL A 746 39.06 -10.20 -23.45
C VAL A 746 38.16 -10.53 -24.64
N TYR A 747 37.61 -11.74 -24.72
CA TYR A 747 36.65 -12.12 -25.77
C TYR A 747 35.35 -11.31 -25.71
N LEU A 748 34.82 -11.04 -24.51
CA LEU A 748 33.62 -10.21 -24.33
C LEU A 748 33.88 -8.74 -24.70
N ILE A 749 35.07 -8.22 -24.42
CA ILE A 749 35.48 -6.87 -24.86
C ILE A 749 35.73 -6.82 -26.37
N GLN A 750 36.30 -7.87 -26.96
CA GLN A 750 36.50 -7.96 -28.41
C GLN A 750 35.17 -8.09 -29.15
N PHE A 751 34.25 -8.89 -28.61
CA PHE A 751 32.86 -9.03 -29.09
C PHE A 751 32.10 -7.71 -28.97
N ARG A 752 32.25 -6.99 -27.84
CA ARG A 752 31.77 -5.61 -27.64
C ARG A 752 32.27 -4.68 -28.75
N LYS A 753 33.58 -4.68 -29.05
CA LYS A 753 34.16 -3.83 -30.09
C LYS A 753 33.65 -4.19 -31.49
N GLN A 754 33.53 -5.48 -31.79
CA GLN A 754 32.99 -5.96 -33.06
C GLN A 754 31.49 -5.63 -33.21
N CYS A 755 30.66 -5.81 -32.18
CA CYS A 755 29.24 -5.44 -32.25
C CYS A 755 29.05 -3.93 -32.44
N THR A 756 29.91 -3.09 -31.86
CA THR A 756 29.80 -1.63 -32.01
C THR A 756 30.28 -1.13 -33.39
N GLU A 757 31.32 -1.77 -33.96
CA GLU A 757 31.91 -1.37 -35.25
C GLU A 757 31.21 -2.03 -36.47
N PHE A 758 30.66 -3.25 -36.35
CA PHE A 758 30.08 -4.01 -37.47
C PHE A 758 28.55 -3.97 -37.58
N MET A 759 27.80 -3.73 -36.50
CA MET A 759 26.33 -3.67 -36.56
C MET A 759 25.79 -2.65 -37.59
N PRO A 760 26.36 -1.43 -37.71
CA PRO A 760 25.89 -0.47 -38.71
C PRO A 760 26.03 -0.97 -40.16
N TYR A 761 27.00 -1.84 -40.44
CA TYR A 761 27.27 -2.38 -41.78
C TYR A 761 26.46 -3.64 -42.11
N LEU A 762 26.06 -4.41 -41.10
CA LEU A 762 25.21 -5.61 -41.26
C LEU A 762 23.72 -5.28 -41.38
N MET A 763 23.26 -4.16 -40.84
CA MET A 763 21.85 -3.77 -40.86
C MET A 763 21.41 -3.06 -42.15
N TYR A 764 22.35 -2.45 -42.89
CA TYR A 764 22.03 -1.71 -44.12
C TYR A 764 21.50 -2.56 -45.29
N PRO A 765 21.94 -3.82 -45.51
CA PRO A 765 21.39 -4.67 -46.56
C PRO A 765 20.06 -5.36 -46.21
N LEU A 766 19.65 -5.37 -44.92
CA LEU A 766 18.51 -6.17 -44.44
C LEU A 766 17.20 -5.38 -44.26
N GLY A 767 17.18 -4.07 -44.55
CA GLY A 767 15.95 -3.26 -44.53
C GLY A 767 15.28 -3.13 -43.16
N LEU A 768 15.95 -3.52 -42.08
CA LEU A 768 15.45 -3.42 -40.72
C LEU A 768 15.56 -1.98 -40.22
N LYS A 769 14.45 -1.44 -39.71
CA LYS A 769 14.37 -0.06 -39.19
C LYS A 769 15.40 0.16 -38.07
N THR A 770 16.08 1.29 -38.14
CA THR A 770 17.10 1.78 -37.22
C THR A 770 16.70 1.63 -35.75
N MET A 771 17.42 0.79 -35.01
CA MET A 771 17.48 0.85 -33.55
C MET A 771 18.12 2.19 -33.18
N THR A 772 17.43 3.05 -32.42
CA THR A 772 17.95 4.37 -32.03
C THR A 772 19.13 4.22 -31.07
N LEU A 773 20.13 5.10 -31.18
CA LEU A 773 21.30 5.13 -30.27
C LEU A 773 20.91 5.12 -28.78
N SER A 774 19.77 5.71 -28.42
CA SER A 774 19.28 5.70 -27.02
C SER A 774 18.88 4.31 -26.51
N LYS A 775 18.47 3.38 -27.40
CA LYS A 775 18.21 1.97 -27.03
C LYS A 775 19.50 1.20 -26.81
N ILE A 776 20.56 1.53 -27.56
CA ILE A 776 21.89 0.96 -27.34
C ILE A 776 22.44 1.43 -25.99
N GLU A 777 22.25 2.70 -25.63
CA GLU A 777 22.66 3.25 -24.32
C GLU A 777 21.87 2.64 -23.14
N GLN A 778 20.59 2.29 -23.31
CA GLN A 778 19.80 1.58 -22.29
C GLN A 778 20.28 0.14 -22.04
N VAL A 779 20.66 -0.59 -23.09
CA VAL A 779 21.29 -1.92 -22.95
C VAL A 779 22.69 -1.80 -22.31
N HIS A 780 23.39 -0.70 -22.57
CA HIS A 780 24.73 -0.41 -22.05
C HIS A 780 24.77 -0.08 -20.53
N TRP A 781 23.63 0.08 -19.87
CA TRP A 781 23.49 0.19 -18.41
C TRP A 781 23.02 -1.11 -17.74
N CYS A 782 22.48 -2.07 -18.51
CA CYS A 782 21.99 -3.36 -18.00
C CYS A 782 23.05 -4.48 -18.01
N ILE A 783 24.22 -4.23 -18.62
CA ILE A 783 25.41 -5.10 -18.61
C ILE A 783 26.48 -4.40 -17.79
#